data_AF-A0A0V1N9E4-F1
#
_entry.id   AF-A0A0V1N9E4-F1
#
_cell.length_a   1.000
_cell.length_b   1.000
_cell.length_c   1.000
_cell.angle_alpha   90.00
_cell.angle_beta   90.00
_cell.angle_gamma   90.00
#
_symmetry.space_group_name_H-M   'P 1'
#
loop_
_entity.id
_entity.type
_entity.pdbx_description
1 polymer ?
#
loop_
_entity_poly.entity_id
_entity_poly.type
_entity_poly.pdbx_seq_one_letter_code
_entity_poly.pdbx_strand_id
1 'polypeptide(L)'
;MFPIIMNFLRTNYLIAFGPNVYGIRSPSAETSFIKYNENALERFGNLSCWWLHFSYALIKYISPIWIFHLLRYIPEYDFQTISRYFFSAMSICSFVYVSRYFGRRFNAKYVQFAEHLSLCYFTISSDNSECHQLLRQYEYDFTHFPTEYTWNDLFDGEKVKQRRFLESEPLLQNDSSLNTRFTALLSWLLANTIGIRLLYPASMSWFHSSVQFHLRQGRLQLFDEFHGIRYKIRDKDGEYIDCMLFDRRDSKSFSNGNILVITCEGNAGFYEIGLPRCPLEAKFSVLAWNHPGFGSSTGMPWPKNEQNAIDVVIQFALSKGFKEEDIFIYAWSIGAYPATWAAMNYPNMRGLFLDATFDDILPLALSIFPSSLSALVKSTVRTYMNLNVAEQLKQYDGPVTFVRRFRDEILSTNHSSLNEQMRSIRTNFLINIFLKHRYPSVFKDDVALEWLSYTPTERAINFAQLEDVAAKVFSSTSATEFVNNDQRMATLTRDELLSVVDLYILTNNKMLHLVKASANFTPPTNEKTLFFHDHAQRRMCLLHVGSSHFRGVMHTAGSNKTFNFELPSSEMISSLKISPNCKAVAYEQSQNIIKFVSFGERQQSFLVSDLDSSGASKILGFEWLKSGDILIVSYCEISVYQFVEQKHCLRRLRSVRICTNAYVYSPDWNLLVTWTHGRSTTFTVFRIKNSAVLQKFAKFEVEHVCNVAKSQPLMERQVIAAEIYNNLYIGVLLTNLMLYSSGCVQVQLYPIQKTSQSRLSSSVSTAKLTDILVVNKVGKFAVHVVDNLLLMHQQQLQYHFPLFQVKLQPPILSTSSLSSSSSSSLSHFDNFSFELYCPNWIFYQPDIIVDPKLGSCLWKLEFNFQYAESVISSKTKLIAFLIRRNNAGDVVQKLLLRWLRQRALNIQELRDIFDRINFVISPKNKDEKTDKTPLTQNATIEKIFQPLSTLEETDQLWLAKVLLQYVQSLLNFDITVDAEVWKLLVVLLAEANEFQLLQEMLYQRVFPDLKPLALALVSFAAKNESCFHLALHILMHRKNSAIEVCEILLEQKDIISALKYARHLDAVDPVIALKLIEAAKKSNNPLMFYSVFQFFEKDSNFSKQLQAVSPKEWDAFQAYYEKLRNDGAAAKLHTITETRVLLFVHCILITFMTHHNQYNEQQI
;
A
#
# COMPACT_ATOMS: atom_id res chain seq x y z
N MET A 1 66.43 -47.51 11.49
CA MET A 1 66.04 -48.04 10.16
C MET A 1 64.58 -48.52 10.14
N PHE A 2 64.15 -49.39 11.07
CA PHE A 2 62.76 -49.88 11.15
C PHE A 2 61.66 -48.79 11.22
N PRO A 3 61.79 -47.69 11.98
CA PRO A 3 60.76 -46.64 12.04
C PRO A 3 60.60 -45.86 10.71
N ILE A 4 61.70 -45.69 9.97
CA ILE A 4 61.72 -45.01 8.68
C ILE A 4 61.01 -45.87 7.62
N ILE A 5 61.29 -47.18 7.62
CA ILE A 5 60.61 -48.13 6.73
C ILE A 5 59.11 -48.20 7.07
N MET A 6 58.75 -48.23 8.35
CA MET A 6 57.34 -48.24 8.75
C MET A 6 56.61 -46.95 8.39
N ASN A 7 57.22 -45.78 8.56
CA ASN A 7 56.60 -44.52 8.15
C ASN A 7 56.45 -44.43 6.62
N PHE A 8 57.44 -44.93 5.87
CA PHE A 8 57.36 -45.04 4.41
C PHE A 8 56.21 -45.96 3.98
N LEU A 9 56.05 -47.14 4.59
CA LEU A 9 54.96 -48.06 4.30
C LEU A 9 53.58 -47.46 4.65
N ARG A 10 53.45 -46.82 5.82
CA ARG A 10 52.22 -46.15 6.27
C ARG A 10 51.81 -45.00 5.34
N THR A 11 52.75 -44.17 4.94
CA THR A 11 52.49 -43.07 4.01
C THR A 11 52.07 -43.59 2.64
N ASN A 12 52.76 -44.61 2.10
CA ASN A 12 52.36 -45.21 0.82
C ASN A 12 51.02 -45.93 0.87
N TYR A 13 50.67 -46.53 2.02
CA TYR A 13 49.32 -47.06 2.25
C TYR A 13 48.26 -45.96 2.16
N LEU A 14 48.48 -44.80 2.80
CA LEU A 14 47.58 -43.64 2.71
C LEU A 14 47.54 -43.03 1.30
N ILE A 15 48.62 -43.09 0.53
CA ILE A 15 48.61 -42.66 -0.88
C ILE A 15 47.67 -43.54 -1.71
N ALA A 16 47.68 -44.86 -1.50
CA ALA A 16 46.80 -45.79 -2.22
C ALA A 16 45.34 -45.72 -1.75
N PHE A 17 45.12 -45.80 -0.43
CA PHE A 17 43.80 -46.05 0.16
C PHE A 17 43.25 -44.89 1.00
N GLY A 18 44.05 -43.85 1.23
CA GLY A 18 43.69 -42.72 2.07
C GLY A 18 42.65 -41.77 1.45
N PRO A 19 42.23 -40.75 2.21
CA PRO A 19 41.10 -39.90 1.89
C PRO A 19 41.36 -39.01 0.66
N ASN A 20 40.29 -38.57 0.00
CA ASN A 20 40.36 -37.53 -1.01
C ASN A 20 40.62 -36.16 -0.36
N VAL A 21 41.41 -35.32 -1.04
CA VAL A 21 41.65 -33.93 -0.66
C VAL A 21 40.88 -33.03 -1.63
N TYR A 22 40.22 -32.01 -1.10
CA TYR A 22 39.37 -31.09 -1.83
C TYR A 22 39.92 -29.67 -1.85
N GLY A 23 40.62 -29.26 -0.79
CA GLY A 23 41.22 -27.93 -0.67
C GLY A 23 42.45 -27.93 0.22
N ILE A 24 43.35 -26.97 -0.02
CA ILE A 24 44.58 -26.76 0.77
C ILE A 24 44.70 -25.27 1.06
N ARG A 25 45.01 -24.92 2.31
CA ARG A 25 45.15 -23.54 2.77
C ARG A 25 46.44 -22.91 2.21
N SER A 26 46.36 -21.66 1.75
CA SER A 26 47.54 -20.93 1.27
C SER A 26 48.53 -20.65 2.42
N PRO A 27 49.87 -20.69 2.19
CA PRO A 27 50.86 -20.37 3.21
C PRO A 27 50.97 -18.87 3.56
N SER A 28 50.32 -17.97 2.81
CA SER A 28 50.23 -16.55 3.15
C SER A 28 49.17 -16.31 4.21
N ALA A 29 49.54 -15.64 5.31
CA ALA A 29 48.61 -15.28 6.38
C ALA A 29 47.40 -14.51 5.79
N GLU A 30 46.20 -14.98 6.14
CA GLU A 30 44.88 -14.38 5.84
C GLU A 30 44.25 -14.58 4.45
N THR A 31 44.64 -15.57 3.63
CA THR A 31 43.93 -15.82 2.34
C THR A 31 43.60 -17.28 2.02
N SER A 32 42.35 -17.42 1.55
CA SER A 32 41.54 -18.54 1.05
C SER A 32 42.09 -19.97 0.88
N PHE A 33 41.17 -20.94 1.01
CA PHE A 33 41.42 -22.31 0.59
C PHE A 33 41.56 -22.39 -0.94
N ILE A 34 42.68 -22.90 -1.41
CA ILE A 34 42.90 -23.16 -2.84
C ILE A 34 42.37 -24.56 -3.14
N LYS A 35 41.53 -24.68 -4.17
CA LYS A 35 41.02 -25.96 -4.64
C LYS A 35 42.19 -26.92 -4.96
N TYR A 36 42.13 -28.13 -4.42
CA TYR A 36 43.10 -29.17 -4.74
C TYR A 36 42.94 -29.59 -6.20
N ASN A 37 44.05 -29.62 -6.93
CA ASN A 37 44.08 -30.01 -8.35
C ASN A 37 44.62 -31.43 -8.48
N GLU A 38 43.72 -32.37 -8.75
CA GLU A 38 44.05 -33.76 -9.06
C GLU A 38 44.56 -33.88 -10.50
N ASN A 39 45.58 -34.71 -10.73
CA ASN A 39 46.01 -35.04 -12.10
C ASN A 39 45.06 -36.05 -12.76
N ALA A 40 45.20 -36.26 -14.07
CA ALA A 40 44.30 -37.12 -14.83
C ALA A 40 44.24 -38.57 -14.29
N LEU A 41 45.36 -39.11 -13.82
CA LEU A 41 45.44 -40.48 -13.30
C LEU A 41 44.74 -40.60 -11.94
N GLU A 42 44.95 -39.63 -11.04
CA GLU A 42 44.25 -39.54 -9.77
C GLU A 42 42.74 -39.35 -9.99
N ARG A 43 42.34 -38.46 -10.89
CA ARG A 43 40.93 -38.22 -11.23
C ARG A 43 40.24 -39.47 -11.75
N PHE A 44 40.90 -40.22 -12.63
CA PHE A 44 40.39 -41.49 -13.13
C PHE A 44 40.23 -42.52 -11.99
N GLY A 45 41.24 -42.64 -11.12
CA GLY A 45 41.18 -43.52 -9.95
C GLY A 45 40.06 -43.13 -8.99
N ASN A 46 39.92 -41.85 -8.65
CA ASN A 46 38.89 -41.31 -7.77
C ASN A 46 37.48 -41.56 -8.33
N LEU A 47 37.27 -41.27 -9.62
CA LEU A 47 35.98 -41.50 -10.30
C LEU A 47 35.63 -42.99 -10.36
N SER A 48 36.61 -43.84 -10.65
CA SER A 48 36.41 -45.28 -10.72
C SER A 48 36.12 -45.89 -9.35
N CYS A 49 36.80 -45.44 -8.29
CA CYS A 49 36.47 -45.78 -6.92
C CYS A 49 35.02 -45.40 -6.59
N TRP A 50 34.58 -44.19 -6.96
CA TRP A 50 33.20 -43.77 -6.74
C TRP A 50 32.19 -44.70 -7.42
N TRP A 51 32.41 -45.06 -8.70
CA TRP A 51 31.56 -46.01 -9.41
C TRP A 51 31.53 -47.39 -8.76
N LEU A 52 32.67 -47.90 -8.28
CA LEU A 52 32.73 -49.19 -7.56
C LEU A 52 31.89 -49.16 -6.27
N HIS A 53 31.97 -48.07 -5.49
CA HIS A 53 31.16 -47.91 -4.28
C HIS A 53 29.67 -47.74 -4.59
N PHE A 54 29.34 -46.99 -5.65
CA PHE A 54 27.97 -46.84 -6.13
C PHE A 54 27.39 -48.19 -6.58
N SER A 55 28.12 -48.96 -7.38
CA SER A 55 27.71 -50.30 -7.81
C SER A 55 27.53 -51.24 -6.63
N TYR A 56 28.43 -51.23 -5.64
CA TYR A 56 28.28 -52.02 -4.41
C TYR A 56 27.03 -51.65 -3.62
N ALA A 57 26.77 -50.34 -3.45
CA ALA A 57 25.56 -49.86 -2.78
C ALA A 57 24.29 -50.26 -3.54
N LEU A 58 24.27 -50.10 -4.86
CA LEU A 58 23.16 -50.51 -5.72
C LEU A 58 22.90 -52.01 -5.63
N ILE A 59 23.95 -52.84 -5.69
CA ILE A 59 23.85 -54.29 -5.51
C ILE A 59 23.25 -54.62 -4.14
N LYS A 60 23.63 -53.91 -3.06
CA LYS A 60 23.05 -54.12 -1.72
C LYS A 60 21.54 -53.83 -1.69
N TYR A 61 21.05 -52.84 -2.45
CA TYR A 61 19.62 -52.52 -2.50
C TYR A 61 18.80 -53.48 -3.38
N ILE A 62 19.38 -53.97 -4.49
CA ILE A 62 18.70 -54.90 -5.41
C ILE A 62 18.94 -56.36 -4.98
N SER A 63 19.87 -56.63 -4.05
CA SER A 63 20.21 -57.99 -3.60
C SER A 63 19.02 -58.81 -3.10
N PRO A 64 17.98 -58.29 -2.42
CA PRO A 64 16.84 -59.11 -2.02
C PRO A 64 16.03 -59.61 -3.23
N ILE A 65 15.92 -58.80 -4.27
CA ILE A 65 15.24 -59.15 -5.53
C ILE A 65 16.06 -60.18 -6.29
N TRP A 66 17.38 -59.97 -6.37
CA TRP A 66 18.30 -60.91 -7.01
C TRP A 66 18.40 -62.24 -6.26
N ILE A 67 18.48 -62.23 -4.93
CA ILE A 67 18.51 -63.43 -4.09
C ILE A 67 17.19 -64.19 -4.25
N PHE A 68 16.04 -63.52 -4.25
CA PHE A 68 14.76 -64.19 -4.53
C PHE A 68 14.71 -64.79 -5.94
N HIS A 69 15.26 -64.11 -6.94
CA HIS A 69 15.37 -64.64 -8.30
C HIS A 69 16.31 -65.85 -8.39
N LEU A 70 17.47 -65.78 -7.73
CA LEU A 70 18.49 -66.84 -7.66
C LEU A 70 18.07 -68.04 -6.80
N LEU A 71 17.22 -67.85 -5.78
CA LEU A 71 16.63 -68.94 -5.00
C LEU A 71 15.51 -69.64 -5.77
N ARG A 72 14.86 -68.95 -6.71
CA ARG A 72 13.79 -69.51 -7.56
C ARG A 72 14.32 -70.23 -8.81
N TYR A 73 15.51 -69.85 -9.26
CA TYR A 73 16.28 -70.51 -10.31
C TYR A 73 17.67 -70.78 -9.75
N ILE A 74 17.93 -71.98 -9.23
CA ILE A 74 19.31 -72.41 -8.90
C ILE A 74 19.96 -72.83 -10.22
N PRO A 75 20.87 -72.04 -10.79
CA PRO A 75 21.57 -72.42 -12.00
C PRO A 75 22.77 -73.27 -11.58
N GLU A 76 23.09 -74.33 -12.34
CA GLU A 76 24.37 -75.01 -12.20
C GLU A 76 25.49 -74.06 -12.66
N TYR A 77 25.93 -73.18 -11.77
CA TYR A 77 27.05 -72.30 -12.05
C TYR A 77 28.36 -73.08 -11.90
N ASP A 78 29.06 -73.26 -13.02
CA ASP A 78 30.42 -73.79 -13.02
C ASP A 78 31.36 -72.88 -12.22
N PHE A 79 32.12 -73.47 -11.29
CA PHE A 79 33.15 -72.80 -10.49
C PHE A 79 34.15 -72.03 -11.37
N GLN A 80 34.43 -72.49 -12.58
CA GLN A 80 35.29 -71.75 -13.52
C GLN A 80 34.67 -70.42 -13.96
N THR A 81 33.36 -70.34 -14.10
CA THR A 81 32.68 -69.11 -14.52
C THR A 81 32.64 -68.09 -13.39
N ILE A 82 32.31 -68.53 -12.17
CA ILE A 82 32.34 -67.67 -10.97
C ILE A 82 33.75 -67.14 -10.71
N SER A 83 34.77 -68.00 -10.80
CA SER A 83 36.17 -67.59 -10.60
C SER A 83 36.64 -66.59 -11.68
N ARG A 84 36.27 -66.75 -12.96
CA ARG A 84 36.58 -65.76 -14.01
C ARG A 84 35.98 -64.38 -13.70
N TYR A 85 34.72 -64.31 -13.28
CA TYR A 85 34.11 -63.02 -12.90
C TYR A 85 34.78 -62.42 -11.66
N PHE A 86 35.09 -63.25 -10.67
CA PHE A 86 35.79 -62.82 -9.46
C PHE A 86 37.19 -62.25 -9.76
N PHE A 87 38.02 -62.97 -10.52
CA PHE A 87 39.37 -62.50 -10.90
C PHE A 87 39.32 -61.28 -11.83
N SER A 88 38.32 -61.18 -12.71
CA SER A 88 38.12 -59.99 -13.53
C SER A 88 37.76 -58.77 -12.67
N ALA A 89 36.85 -58.93 -11.71
CA ALA A 89 36.50 -57.87 -10.76
C ALA A 89 37.71 -57.47 -9.90
N MET A 90 38.49 -58.43 -9.39
CA MET A 90 39.73 -58.15 -8.65
C MET A 90 40.76 -57.39 -9.49
N SER A 91 40.91 -57.74 -10.77
CA SER A 91 41.85 -57.07 -11.68
C SER A 91 41.43 -55.63 -11.95
N ILE A 92 40.13 -55.39 -12.16
CA ILE A 92 39.56 -54.04 -12.32
C ILE A 92 39.78 -53.23 -11.04
N CYS A 93 39.44 -53.77 -9.86
CA CYS A 93 39.67 -53.09 -8.58
C CYS A 93 41.16 -52.77 -8.37
N SER A 94 42.05 -53.72 -8.68
CA SER A 94 43.50 -53.53 -8.55
C SER A 94 43.99 -52.42 -9.47
N PHE A 95 43.55 -52.40 -10.74
CA PHE A 95 43.89 -51.35 -11.70
C PHE A 95 43.43 -49.96 -11.23
N VAL A 96 42.25 -49.86 -10.63
CA VAL A 96 41.72 -48.61 -10.08
C VAL A 96 42.60 -48.07 -8.95
N TYR A 97 42.93 -48.91 -7.96
CA TYR A 97 43.77 -48.48 -6.83
C TYR A 97 45.23 -48.22 -7.22
N VAL A 98 45.79 -48.96 -8.19
CA VAL A 98 47.12 -48.70 -8.74
C VAL A 98 47.15 -47.36 -9.47
N SER A 99 46.13 -47.06 -10.29
CA SER A 99 46.00 -45.77 -10.97
C SER A 99 45.88 -44.62 -9.97
N ARG A 100 45.08 -44.78 -8.91
CA ARG A 100 44.95 -43.81 -7.81
C ARG A 100 46.28 -43.60 -7.07
N TYR A 101 46.99 -44.69 -6.75
CA TYR A 101 48.29 -44.64 -6.07
C TYR A 101 49.32 -43.84 -6.87
N PHE A 102 49.55 -44.18 -8.13
CA PHE A 102 50.53 -43.47 -8.95
C PHE A 102 50.12 -42.01 -9.17
N GLY A 103 48.83 -41.74 -9.37
CA GLY A 103 48.31 -40.38 -9.53
C GLY A 103 48.64 -39.52 -8.33
N ARG A 104 48.38 -40.02 -7.13
CA ARG A 104 48.68 -39.31 -5.88
C ARG A 104 50.16 -39.24 -5.55
N ARG A 105 50.93 -40.29 -5.85
CA ARG A 105 52.38 -40.34 -5.59
C ARG A 105 53.15 -39.27 -6.37
N PHE A 106 52.68 -38.95 -7.58
CA PHE A 106 53.23 -37.89 -8.42
C PHE A 106 52.64 -36.49 -8.11
N ASN A 107 51.73 -36.38 -7.14
CA ASN A 107 51.22 -35.10 -6.67
C ASN A 107 51.88 -34.71 -5.34
N ALA A 108 52.86 -33.79 -5.39
CA ALA A 108 53.62 -33.38 -4.20
C ALA A 108 52.74 -32.88 -3.05
N LYS A 109 51.64 -32.17 -3.37
CA LYS A 109 50.71 -31.65 -2.36
C LYS A 109 49.94 -32.77 -1.64
N TYR A 110 49.57 -33.84 -2.35
CA TYR A 110 48.93 -34.99 -1.74
C TYR A 110 49.91 -35.80 -0.89
N VAL A 111 51.13 -36.00 -1.37
CA VAL A 111 52.18 -36.69 -0.62
C VAL A 111 52.42 -35.99 0.72
N GLN A 112 52.54 -34.66 0.71
CA GLN A 112 52.67 -33.87 1.93
C GLN A 112 51.47 -34.06 2.89
N PHE A 113 50.24 -34.02 2.36
CA PHE A 113 49.04 -34.31 3.16
C PHE A 113 49.07 -35.73 3.76
N ALA A 114 49.46 -36.74 2.97
CA ALA A 114 49.54 -38.12 3.42
C ALA A 114 50.62 -38.31 4.50
N GLU A 115 51.73 -37.58 4.43
CA GLU A 115 52.76 -37.55 5.47
C GLU A 115 52.22 -36.92 6.77
N HIS A 116 51.53 -35.78 6.69
CA HIS A 116 50.89 -35.15 7.85
C HIS A 116 49.83 -36.06 8.47
N LEU A 117 49.01 -36.73 7.65
CA LEU A 117 48.00 -37.68 8.12
C LEU A 117 48.64 -38.93 8.75
N SER A 118 49.72 -39.45 8.15
CA SER A 118 50.49 -40.58 8.71
C SER A 118 51.07 -40.23 10.09
N LEU A 119 51.65 -39.04 10.23
CA LEU A 119 52.19 -38.55 11.49
C LEU A 119 51.11 -38.50 12.58
N CYS A 120 49.95 -37.96 12.24
CA CYS A 120 48.76 -37.86 13.10
C CYS A 120 48.10 -39.19 13.48
N TYR A 121 48.18 -40.22 12.63
CA TYR A 121 47.56 -41.51 12.95
C TYR A 121 48.47 -42.44 13.74
N PHE A 122 49.78 -42.32 13.52
CA PHE A 122 50.71 -43.36 13.94
C PHE A 122 51.81 -42.89 14.88
N THR A 123 51.91 -41.58 15.15
CA THR A 123 52.99 -41.01 15.97
C THR A 123 52.44 -40.09 17.04
N ILE A 124 51.69 -39.06 16.63
CA ILE A 124 51.05 -38.10 17.52
C ILE A 124 49.63 -38.63 17.77
N SER A 125 49.22 -38.87 19.02
CA SER A 125 47.83 -39.30 19.32
C SER A 125 46.81 -38.38 18.62
N SER A 126 45.70 -38.94 18.13
CA SER A 126 44.65 -38.20 17.42
C SER A 126 44.05 -37.05 18.23
N ASP A 127 44.21 -37.08 19.55
CA ASP A 127 43.64 -36.12 20.50
C ASP A 127 44.62 -34.98 20.84
N ASN A 128 45.80 -34.95 20.20
CA ASN A 128 46.78 -33.90 20.43
C ASN A 128 46.50 -32.66 19.57
N SER A 129 46.44 -31.49 20.20
CA SER A 129 46.27 -30.16 19.58
C SER A 129 47.19 -29.89 18.38
N GLU A 130 48.42 -30.42 18.38
CA GLU A 130 49.37 -30.29 17.27
C GLU A 130 48.88 -30.97 15.99
N CYS A 131 48.26 -32.15 16.12
CA CYS A 131 47.68 -32.86 14.99
C CYS A 131 46.49 -32.09 14.39
N HIS A 132 45.63 -31.52 15.24
CA HIS A 132 44.52 -30.67 14.79
C HIS A 132 45.02 -29.44 14.01
N GLN A 133 46.09 -28.79 14.47
CA GLN A 133 46.66 -27.63 13.78
C GLN A 133 47.26 -28.00 12.41
N LEU A 134 47.95 -29.14 12.31
CA LEU A 134 48.53 -29.64 11.06
C LEU A 134 47.45 -29.98 10.03
N LEU A 135 46.41 -30.72 10.44
CA LEU A 135 45.36 -31.19 9.52
C LEU A 135 44.36 -30.09 9.13
N ARG A 136 44.23 -29.01 9.91
CA ARG A 136 43.42 -27.81 9.57
C ARG A 136 43.87 -27.08 8.30
N GLN A 137 45.06 -27.41 7.77
CA GLN A 137 45.55 -26.87 6.51
C GLN A 137 44.86 -27.51 5.30
N TYR A 138 44.11 -28.59 5.49
CA TYR A 138 43.51 -29.38 4.41
C TYR A 138 42.00 -29.50 4.61
N GLU A 139 41.27 -29.49 3.49
CA GLU A 139 39.87 -29.90 3.44
C GLU A 139 39.82 -31.25 2.71
N TYR A 140 39.35 -32.30 3.38
CA TYR A 140 39.44 -33.70 2.93
C TYR A 140 38.25 -34.52 3.43
N ASP A 141 38.22 -35.83 3.15
CA ASP A 141 37.11 -36.70 3.58
C ASP A 141 36.93 -36.71 5.12
N PHE A 142 35.73 -36.34 5.56
CA PHE A 142 35.34 -36.20 6.96
C PHE A 142 35.53 -37.47 7.81
N THR A 143 35.45 -38.65 7.18
CA THR A 143 35.70 -39.93 7.87
C THR A 143 37.06 -39.96 8.55
N HIS A 144 38.05 -39.24 8.00
CA HIS A 144 39.42 -39.19 8.47
C HIS A 144 39.72 -37.95 9.35
N PHE A 145 38.74 -37.08 9.60
CA PHE A 145 38.92 -35.95 10.52
C PHE A 145 39.18 -36.46 11.94
N PRO A 146 40.09 -35.81 12.70
CA PRO A 146 40.27 -36.09 14.12
C PRO A 146 39.02 -35.67 14.91
N THR A 147 38.69 -36.39 15.97
CA THR A 147 37.51 -36.08 16.80
C THR A 147 37.93 -35.04 17.84
N GLU A 148 37.40 -33.82 17.74
CA GLU A 148 37.81 -32.70 18.61
C GLU A 148 37.11 -32.76 19.98
N TYR A 149 35.87 -33.25 20.01
CA TYR A 149 35.09 -33.33 21.24
C TYR A 149 34.24 -34.59 21.23
N THR A 150 34.21 -35.28 22.36
CA THR A 150 33.32 -36.41 22.59
C THR A 150 32.39 -36.05 23.72
N TRP A 151 31.11 -36.39 23.57
CA TRP A 151 30.11 -36.24 24.61
C TRP A 151 30.58 -36.85 25.93
N ASN A 152 30.39 -36.13 27.04
CA ASN A 152 30.84 -36.55 28.36
C ASN A 152 29.69 -36.49 29.37
N ASP A 153 29.66 -37.45 30.31
CA ASP A 153 28.77 -37.45 31.47
C ASP A 153 29.17 -36.40 32.54
N LEU A 154 30.40 -35.91 32.46
CA LEU A 154 30.99 -34.92 33.36
C LEU A 154 31.38 -33.69 32.53
N PHE A 155 30.87 -32.52 32.91
CA PHE A 155 31.24 -31.24 32.30
C PHE A 155 31.81 -30.34 33.40
N ASP A 156 33.05 -29.85 33.23
CA ASP A 156 33.82 -29.12 34.26
C ASP A 156 33.90 -29.81 35.64
N GLY A 157 33.94 -31.15 35.66
CA GLY A 157 34.03 -31.95 36.89
C GLY A 157 32.69 -32.18 37.61
N GLU A 158 31.60 -31.58 37.13
CA GLU A 158 30.25 -31.82 37.62
C GLU A 158 29.48 -32.82 36.76
N LYS A 159 28.64 -33.66 37.37
CA LYS A 159 27.74 -34.55 36.61
C LYS A 159 26.73 -33.73 35.84
N VAL A 160 26.69 -33.95 34.53
CA VAL A 160 25.69 -33.35 33.65
C VAL A 160 24.29 -33.65 34.19
N LYS A 161 23.47 -32.61 34.39
CA LYS A 161 22.09 -32.75 34.89
C LYS A 161 21.31 -33.76 34.04
N GLN A 162 20.57 -34.64 34.71
CA GLN A 162 19.74 -35.64 34.04
C GLN A 162 18.81 -34.96 33.04
N ARG A 163 18.89 -35.39 31.78
CA ARG A 163 18.10 -34.82 30.69
C ARG A 163 16.63 -35.19 30.87
N ARG A 164 15.75 -34.20 30.66
CA ARG A 164 14.31 -34.38 30.62
C ARG A 164 13.93 -34.95 29.25
N PHE A 165 12.98 -35.86 29.24
CA PHE A 165 12.39 -36.42 28.04
C PHE A 165 10.86 -36.32 28.17
N LEU A 166 10.18 -36.10 27.05
CA LEU A 166 8.73 -36.17 27.03
C LEU A 166 8.27 -37.61 27.28
N GLU A 167 7.30 -37.79 28.17
CA GLU A 167 6.64 -39.07 28.34
C GLU A 167 6.00 -39.48 27.01
N SER A 168 6.34 -40.68 26.54
CA SER A 168 5.68 -41.27 25.37
C SER A 168 4.22 -41.53 25.72
N GLU A 169 3.28 -41.04 24.90
CA GLU A 169 1.85 -41.39 25.03
C GLU A 169 1.72 -42.91 25.16
N PRO A 170 0.99 -43.43 26.17
CA PRO A 170 0.77 -44.87 26.33
C PRO A 170 -0.16 -45.36 25.22
N LEU A 171 0.38 -45.60 24.03
CA LEU A 171 -0.36 -46.14 22.90
C LEU A 171 -0.17 -47.67 22.85
N LEU A 172 -1.26 -48.36 23.22
CA LEU A 172 -1.52 -49.79 22.97
C LEU A 172 -0.58 -50.79 23.68
N GLN A 173 -0.24 -50.58 24.95
CA GLN A 173 0.39 -51.64 25.76
C GLN A 173 -0.59 -52.71 26.29
N ASN A 174 -1.92 -52.54 26.13
CA ASN A 174 -2.90 -53.40 26.81
C ASN A 174 -3.72 -54.36 25.95
N ASP A 175 -3.50 -54.48 24.64
CA ASP A 175 -4.19 -55.50 23.83
C ASP A 175 -3.23 -56.44 23.08
N SER A 176 -3.11 -57.65 23.62
CA SER A 176 -2.31 -58.78 23.12
C SER A 176 -2.90 -59.44 21.85
N SER A 177 -3.55 -58.67 20.98
CA SER A 177 -4.16 -59.18 19.75
C SER A 177 -3.13 -59.36 18.62
N LEU A 178 -3.35 -60.34 17.74
CA LEU A 178 -2.55 -60.55 16.53
C LEU A 178 -2.52 -59.31 15.62
N ASN A 179 -3.61 -58.54 15.57
CA ASN A 179 -3.70 -57.30 14.81
C ASN A 179 -2.77 -56.21 15.37
N THR A 180 -2.59 -56.15 16.69
CA THR A 180 -1.65 -55.20 17.33
C THR A 180 -0.21 -55.54 16.94
N ARG A 181 0.17 -56.82 16.97
CA ARG A 181 1.52 -57.27 16.56
C ARG A 181 1.78 -57.05 15.07
N PHE A 182 0.79 -57.31 14.22
CA PHE A 182 0.90 -57.05 12.78
C PHE A 182 1.02 -55.55 12.47
N THR A 183 0.23 -54.71 13.13
CA THR A 183 0.33 -53.25 13.01
C THR A 183 1.67 -52.74 13.51
N ALA A 184 2.19 -53.25 14.63
CA ALA A 184 3.50 -52.87 15.14
C ALA A 184 4.64 -53.23 14.16
N LEU A 185 4.59 -54.43 13.55
CA LEU A 185 5.53 -54.83 12.51
C LEU A 185 5.44 -53.91 11.29
N LEU A 186 4.23 -53.59 10.84
CA LEU A 186 4.01 -52.72 9.68
C LEU A 186 4.44 -51.28 9.97
N SER A 187 4.21 -50.77 11.19
CA SER A 187 4.70 -49.47 11.66
C SER A 187 6.22 -49.43 11.69
N TRP A 188 6.87 -50.49 12.21
CA TRP A 188 8.32 -50.61 12.21
C TRP A 188 8.89 -50.63 10.78
N LEU A 189 8.28 -51.40 9.88
CA LEU A 189 8.67 -51.45 8.46
C LEU A 189 8.51 -50.07 7.81
N LEU A 190 7.36 -49.42 8.00
CA LEU A 190 7.10 -48.09 7.43
C LEU A 190 8.12 -47.07 7.91
N ALA A 191 8.40 -47.02 9.23
CA ALA A 191 9.38 -46.11 9.81
C ALA A 191 10.80 -46.32 9.24
N ASN A 192 11.29 -47.56 9.23
CA ASN A 192 12.68 -47.89 8.88
C ASN A 192 12.97 -47.91 7.37
N THR A 193 11.94 -47.99 6.54
CA THR A 193 12.09 -48.00 5.07
C THR A 193 11.83 -46.62 4.48
N ILE A 194 10.58 -46.15 4.51
CA ILE A 194 10.15 -44.96 3.76
C ILE A 194 9.96 -43.76 4.70
N GLY A 195 9.39 -43.98 5.89
CA GLY A 195 8.95 -42.93 6.81
C GLY A 195 10.05 -41.94 7.19
N ILE A 196 11.17 -42.43 7.76
CA ILE A 196 12.27 -41.53 8.19
C ILE A 196 12.92 -40.79 7.01
N ARG A 197 12.94 -41.40 5.82
CA ARG A 197 13.52 -40.83 4.60
C ARG A 197 12.62 -39.77 3.97
N LEU A 198 11.30 -39.89 4.09
CA LEU A 198 10.36 -38.85 3.70
C LEU A 198 10.40 -37.66 4.68
N LEU A 199 10.56 -37.95 5.98
CA LEU A 199 10.63 -36.92 7.00
C LEU A 199 11.92 -36.09 6.87
N TYR A 200 13.05 -36.73 6.57
CA TYR A 200 14.36 -36.12 6.38
C TYR A 200 15.02 -36.55 5.06
N PRO A 201 14.60 -36.00 3.91
CA PRO A 201 15.11 -36.39 2.59
C PRO A 201 16.61 -36.14 2.41
N ALA A 202 17.20 -35.17 3.13
CA ALA A 202 18.64 -34.92 3.05
C ALA A 202 19.52 -36.05 3.62
N SER A 203 18.95 -36.97 4.40
CA SER A 203 19.62 -38.20 4.84
C SER A 203 19.77 -39.26 3.74
N MET A 204 19.10 -39.09 2.60
CA MET A 204 19.15 -40.05 1.50
C MET A 204 20.44 -39.89 0.69
N SER A 205 21.17 -40.99 0.48
CA SER A 205 22.47 -40.96 -0.21
C SER A 205 22.43 -40.38 -1.63
N TRP A 206 21.33 -40.59 -2.38
CA TRP A 206 21.17 -40.03 -3.72
C TRP A 206 20.93 -38.52 -3.69
N PHE A 207 20.17 -38.02 -2.70
CA PHE A 207 19.93 -36.60 -2.51
C PHE A 207 21.22 -35.91 -2.09
N HIS A 208 21.94 -36.48 -1.11
CA HIS A 208 23.26 -36.00 -0.72
C HIS A 208 24.21 -35.92 -1.93
N SER A 209 24.25 -36.97 -2.77
CA SER A 209 25.10 -37.00 -3.97
C SER A 209 24.77 -35.90 -4.99
N SER A 210 23.50 -35.52 -5.15
CA SER A 210 23.10 -34.46 -6.10
C SER A 210 23.47 -33.05 -5.62
N VAL A 211 23.50 -32.82 -4.30
CA VAL A 211 23.85 -31.52 -3.71
C VAL A 211 25.32 -31.41 -3.29
N GLN A 212 26.07 -32.53 -3.25
CA GLN A 212 27.43 -32.60 -2.71
C GLN A 212 28.39 -31.54 -3.29
N PHE A 213 28.28 -31.23 -4.58
CA PHE A 213 29.08 -30.19 -5.22
C PHE A 213 28.81 -28.81 -4.60
N HIS A 214 27.54 -28.46 -4.42
CA HIS A 214 27.12 -27.19 -3.81
C HIS A 214 27.50 -27.11 -2.34
N LEU A 215 27.39 -28.21 -1.57
CA LEU A 215 27.83 -28.25 -0.17
C LEU A 215 29.32 -27.97 -0.05
N ARG A 216 30.15 -28.57 -0.92
CA ARG A 216 31.59 -28.29 -0.93
C ARG A 216 31.90 -26.84 -1.28
N GLN A 217 31.20 -26.27 -2.26
CA GLN A 217 31.38 -24.85 -2.62
C GLN A 217 30.96 -23.91 -1.48
N GLY A 218 29.80 -24.14 -0.87
CA GLY A 218 29.31 -23.34 0.26
C GLY A 218 30.27 -23.39 1.45
N ARG A 219 30.80 -24.58 1.77
CA ARG A 219 31.83 -24.73 2.82
C ARG A 219 33.10 -23.95 2.52
N LEU A 220 33.60 -23.98 1.28
CA LEU A 220 34.77 -23.19 0.87
C LEU A 220 34.51 -21.69 1.01
N GLN A 221 33.31 -21.21 0.64
CA GLN A 221 32.93 -19.82 0.88
C GLN A 221 32.90 -19.47 2.36
N LEU A 222 32.41 -20.36 3.23
CA LEU A 222 32.41 -20.14 4.68
C LEU A 222 33.84 -20.06 5.26
N PHE A 223 34.78 -20.83 4.73
CA PHE A 223 36.20 -20.70 5.08
C PHE A 223 36.79 -19.35 4.62
N ASP A 224 36.47 -18.93 3.40
CA ASP A 224 37.10 -17.78 2.75
C ASP A 224 36.51 -16.45 3.24
N GLU A 225 35.19 -16.33 3.31
CA GLU A 225 34.48 -15.09 3.67
C GLU A 225 34.40 -14.87 5.18
N PHE A 226 34.24 -15.94 5.95
CA PHE A 226 33.92 -15.85 7.38
C PHE A 226 34.93 -16.53 8.30
N HIS A 227 35.98 -17.14 7.74
CA HIS A 227 37.07 -17.79 8.47
C HIS A 227 36.61 -18.84 9.49
N GLY A 228 35.54 -19.58 9.16
CA GLY A 228 35.04 -20.66 10.01
C GLY A 228 36.05 -21.78 10.21
N ILE A 229 35.97 -22.46 11.35
CA ILE A 229 36.79 -23.64 11.64
C ILE A 229 35.85 -24.85 11.73
N ARG A 230 36.11 -25.86 10.90
CA ARG A 230 35.32 -27.09 10.86
C ARG A 230 35.82 -28.10 11.89
N TYR A 231 34.89 -28.80 12.52
CA TYR A 231 35.13 -29.76 13.58
C TYR A 231 34.32 -31.04 13.36
N LYS A 232 34.85 -32.13 13.92
CA LYS A 232 34.15 -33.41 14.05
C LYS A 232 33.97 -33.68 15.54
N ILE A 233 32.72 -33.79 15.97
CA ILE A 233 32.37 -34.08 17.35
C ILE A 233 31.61 -35.41 17.42
N ARG A 234 31.76 -36.16 18.51
CA ARG A 234 31.14 -37.47 18.69
C ARG A 234 30.05 -37.41 19.75
N ASP A 235 28.83 -37.79 19.39
CA ASP A 235 27.68 -37.80 20.28
C ASP A 235 27.70 -38.99 21.27
N LYS A 236 26.66 -39.07 22.11
CA LYS A 236 26.50 -40.11 23.13
C LYS A 236 26.40 -41.53 22.58
N ASP A 237 25.77 -41.71 21.41
CA ASP A 237 25.56 -43.03 20.80
C ASP A 237 26.75 -43.42 19.89
N GLY A 238 27.78 -42.57 19.79
CA GLY A 238 29.00 -42.80 19.02
C GLY A 238 28.93 -42.30 17.57
N GLU A 239 27.89 -41.57 17.21
CA GLU A 239 27.75 -40.94 15.90
C GLU A 239 28.61 -39.66 15.81
N TYR A 240 29.10 -39.35 14.62
CA TYR A 240 29.92 -38.17 14.38
C TYR A 240 29.09 -37.06 13.72
N ILE A 241 29.16 -35.87 14.29
CA ILE A 241 28.48 -34.67 13.82
C ILE A 241 29.50 -33.73 13.17
N ASP A 242 29.20 -33.31 11.95
CA ASP A 242 29.94 -32.32 11.18
C ASP A 242 29.46 -30.92 11.56
N CYS A 243 30.35 -30.12 12.16
CA CYS A 243 30.02 -28.77 12.59
C CYS A 243 31.13 -27.77 12.26
N MET A 244 30.80 -26.49 12.30
CA MET A 244 31.70 -25.39 12.00
C MET A 244 31.46 -24.23 12.97
N LEU A 245 32.52 -23.81 13.65
CA LEU A 245 32.49 -22.70 14.60
C LEU A 245 33.11 -21.46 13.97
N PHE A 246 32.43 -20.34 14.13
CA PHE A 246 32.85 -19.00 13.75
C PHE A 246 32.94 -18.17 15.03
N ASP A 247 34.08 -18.22 15.71
CA ASP A 247 34.30 -17.47 16.95
C ASP A 247 34.77 -16.05 16.63
N ARG A 248 34.03 -15.06 17.12
CA ARG A 248 34.25 -13.64 16.84
C ARG A 248 34.53 -12.81 18.09
N ARG A 249 34.72 -13.44 19.25
CA ARG A 249 34.96 -12.77 20.54
C ARG A 249 36.26 -11.95 20.56
N ASP A 250 37.27 -12.40 19.83
CA ASP A 250 38.60 -11.79 19.84
C ASP A 250 38.72 -10.50 19.00
N SER A 251 37.70 -10.17 18.20
CA SER A 251 37.74 -8.99 17.32
C SER A 251 36.74 -7.93 17.74
N LYS A 252 37.28 -6.76 18.10
CA LYS A 252 36.49 -5.55 18.44
C LYS A 252 35.59 -5.05 17.31
N SER A 253 35.77 -5.53 16.07
CA SER A 253 34.93 -5.16 14.92
C SER A 253 33.55 -5.83 14.92
N PHE A 254 33.36 -6.90 15.70
CA PHE A 254 32.12 -7.66 15.79
C PHE A 254 31.39 -7.38 17.10
N SER A 255 30.48 -6.39 17.07
CA SER A 255 29.73 -5.94 18.25
C SER A 255 28.92 -7.04 18.94
N ASN A 256 28.50 -8.08 18.21
CA ASN A 256 27.70 -9.19 18.72
C ASN A 256 28.52 -10.47 18.93
N GLY A 257 29.86 -10.42 18.84
CA GLY A 257 30.73 -11.60 18.86
C GLY A 257 30.66 -12.43 20.14
N ASN A 258 30.26 -11.85 21.27
CA ASN A 258 30.08 -12.58 22.53
C ASN A 258 28.87 -13.53 22.54
N ILE A 259 27.91 -13.32 21.64
CA ILE A 259 26.70 -14.12 21.54
C ILE A 259 26.92 -15.22 20.51
N LEU A 260 26.68 -16.48 20.92
CA LEU A 260 26.76 -17.63 20.02
C LEU A 260 25.38 -17.99 19.50
N VAL A 261 25.24 -17.99 18.17
CA VAL A 261 24.04 -18.52 17.50
C VAL A 261 24.32 -19.94 17.03
N ILE A 262 23.64 -20.92 17.62
CA ILE A 262 23.61 -22.30 17.13
C ILE A 262 22.49 -22.40 16.09
N THR A 263 22.79 -22.91 14.89
CA THR A 263 21.79 -23.02 13.82
C THR A 263 21.30 -24.45 13.64
N CYS A 264 19.98 -24.66 13.64
CA CYS A 264 19.34 -25.97 13.39
C CYS A 264 18.55 -25.92 12.07
N GLU A 265 19.00 -26.70 11.09
CA GLU A 265 18.51 -26.68 9.70
C GLU A 265 17.14 -27.35 9.50
N GLY A 266 16.58 -27.18 8.30
CA GLY A 266 15.34 -27.85 7.88
C GLY A 266 15.58 -29.28 7.39
N ASN A 267 14.52 -29.99 7.01
CA ASN A 267 14.55 -31.41 6.62
C ASN A 267 15.35 -31.73 5.34
N ALA A 268 15.68 -30.71 4.56
CA ALA A 268 16.55 -30.76 3.40
C ALA A 268 17.63 -29.65 3.45
N GLY A 269 17.84 -29.04 4.63
CA GLY A 269 18.81 -27.97 4.85
C GLY A 269 20.17 -28.52 5.23
N PHE A 270 21.23 -27.77 4.90
CA PHE A 270 22.60 -28.07 5.30
C PHE A 270 23.28 -26.77 5.70
N TYR A 271 24.11 -26.82 6.72
CA TYR A 271 24.72 -25.60 7.24
C TYR A 271 25.61 -24.90 6.20
N GLU A 272 26.19 -25.66 5.26
CA GLU A 272 27.07 -25.12 4.22
C GLU A 272 26.39 -24.10 3.30
N ILE A 273 25.06 -24.18 3.15
CA ILE A 273 24.28 -23.37 2.22
C ILE A 273 22.98 -22.82 2.86
N GLY A 274 22.87 -22.87 4.19
CA GLY A 274 21.64 -22.62 4.94
C GLY A 274 21.71 -21.42 5.89
N LEU A 275 21.16 -21.62 7.08
CA LEU A 275 20.96 -20.60 8.12
C LEU A 275 22.21 -19.84 8.57
N PRO A 276 23.42 -20.42 8.69
CA PRO A 276 24.57 -19.74 9.30
C PRO A 276 24.90 -18.37 8.70
N ARG A 277 24.60 -18.13 7.42
CA ARG A 277 24.94 -16.88 6.74
C ARG A 277 24.26 -15.65 7.38
N CYS A 278 22.98 -15.77 7.77
CA CYS A 278 22.22 -14.66 8.35
C CYS A 278 22.83 -14.13 9.68
N PRO A 279 23.05 -14.96 10.73
CA PRO A 279 23.71 -14.51 11.95
C PRO A 279 25.18 -14.11 11.72
N LEU A 280 25.88 -14.72 10.75
CA LEU A 280 27.23 -14.30 10.37
C LEU A 280 27.26 -12.89 9.78
N GLU A 281 26.32 -12.52 8.91
CA GLU A 281 26.21 -11.16 8.39
C GLU A 281 25.79 -10.16 9.49
N ALA A 282 24.99 -10.60 10.45
CA ALA A 282 24.61 -9.83 11.64
C ALA A 282 25.70 -9.78 12.75
N LYS A 283 26.94 -10.18 12.43
CA LYS A 283 28.15 -10.08 13.28
C LYS A 283 28.13 -10.93 14.57
N PHE A 284 27.30 -11.97 14.65
CA PHE A 284 27.30 -12.92 15.76
C PHE A 284 28.42 -13.95 15.62
N SER A 285 28.83 -14.57 16.73
CA SER A 285 29.51 -15.87 16.67
C SER A 285 28.50 -16.95 16.28
N VAL A 286 28.90 -17.95 15.52
CA VAL A 286 27.98 -18.98 15.00
C VAL A 286 28.56 -20.37 15.17
N LEU A 287 27.73 -21.31 15.61
CA LEU A 287 28.03 -22.74 15.59
C LEU A 287 27.02 -23.45 14.69
N ALA A 288 27.49 -23.77 13.50
CA ALA A 288 26.76 -24.42 12.43
C ALA A 288 26.95 -25.94 12.51
N TRP A 289 25.91 -26.75 12.33
CA TRP A 289 26.03 -28.21 12.38
C TRP A 289 25.04 -28.91 11.43
N ASN A 290 25.38 -30.11 11.00
CA ASN A 290 24.51 -30.95 10.17
C ASN A 290 23.84 -32.04 11.02
N HIS A 291 22.54 -32.23 10.83
CA HIS A 291 21.75 -33.32 11.42
C HIS A 291 22.41 -34.70 11.22
N PRO A 292 22.19 -35.69 12.10
CA PRO A 292 22.56 -37.08 11.85
C PRO A 292 22.15 -37.55 10.46
N GLY A 293 23.12 -38.11 9.72
CA GLY A 293 22.97 -38.55 8.34
C GLY A 293 22.98 -37.44 7.28
N PHE A 294 23.13 -36.17 7.66
CA PHE A 294 23.19 -35.04 6.71
C PHE A 294 24.63 -34.66 6.43
N GLY A 295 24.90 -34.25 5.19
CA GLY A 295 26.21 -33.75 4.80
C GLY A 295 27.26 -34.83 5.06
N SER A 296 28.18 -34.55 5.98
CA SER A 296 29.19 -35.53 6.41
C SER A 296 28.90 -36.18 7.77
N SER A 297 27.83 -35.78 8.46
CA SER A 297 27.41 -36.39 9.74
C SER A 297 26.98 -37.83 9.52
N THR A 298 27.28 -38.71 10.48
CA THR A 298 26.91 -40.13 10.42
C THR A 298 25.54 -40.38 11.08
N GLY A 299 25.04 -41.62 10.99
CA GLY A 299 23.77 -42.03 11.59
C GLY A 299 22.54 -41.69 10.76
N MET A 300 21.39 -41.66 11.42
CA MET A 300 20.08 -41.31 10.86
C MET A 300 19.37 -40.34 11.80
N PRO A 301 18.53 -39.42 11.27
CA PRO A 301 17.90 -38.34 12.04
C PRO A 301 16.67 -38.81 12.84
N TRP A 302 16.82 -39.89 13.60
CA TRP A 302 15.78 -40.32 14.53
C TRP A 302 15.65 -39.31 15.67
N PRO A 303 14.46 -39.20 16.30
CA PRO A 303 14.25 -38.26 17.41
C PRO A 303 15.34 -38.33 18.50
N LYS A 304 15.77 -39.54 18.90
CA LYS A 304 16.85 -39.73 19.88
C LYS A 304 18.22 -39.25 19.36
N ASN A 305 18.53 -39.52 18.09
CA ASN A 305 19.79 -39.10 17.48
C ASN A 305 19.86 -37.57 17.34
N GLU A 306 18.75 -36.92 16.97
CA GLU A 306 18.66 -35.46 16.94
C GLU A 306 18.93 -34.83 18.31
N GLN A 307 18.36 -35.41 19.37
CA GLN A 307 18.57 -34.98 20.76
C GLN A 307 20.02 -35.14 21.20
N ASN A 308 20.62 -36.31 20.93
CA ASN A 308 22.03 -36.55 21.25
C ASN A 308 22.97 -35.61 20.47
N ALA A 309 22.65 -35.34 19.20
CA ALA A 309 23.44 -34.45 18.35
C ALA A 309 23.42 -33.00 18.87
N ILE A 310 22.25 -32.44 19.18
CA ILE A 310 22.20 -31.08 19.72
C ILE A 310 22.81 -30.98 21.13
N ASP A 311 22.70 -32.05 21.95
CA ASP A 311 23.33 -32.09 23.27
C ASP A 311 24.85 -31.98 23.18
N VAL A 312 25.49 -32.77 22.30
CA VAL A 312 26.94 -32.68 22.11
C VAL A 312 27.36 -31.36 21.46
N VAL A 313 26.55 -30.77 20.56
CA VAL A 313 26.80 -29.45 19.97
C VAL A 313 26.84 -28.37 21.04
N ILE A 314 25.91 -28.38 22.00
CA ILE A 314 25.89 -27.41 23.11
C ILE A 314 27.06 -27.65 24.07
N GLN A 315 27.34 -28.90 24.45
CA GLN A 315 28.51 -29.20 25.27
C GLN A 315 29.82 -28.77 24.59
N PHE A 316 29.91 -28.92 23.27
CA PHE A 316 31.05 -28.43 22.51
C PHE A 316 31.16 -26.90 22.56
N ALA A 317 30.05 -26.17 22.42
CA ALA A 317 30.03 -24.72 22.58
C ALA A 317 30.52 -24.28 23.97
N LEU A 318 30.02 -24.95 25.03
CA LEU A 318 30.42 -24.69 26.40
C LEU A 318 31.91 -24.97 26.61
N SER A 319 32.46 -26.06 26.05
CA SER A 319 33.89 -26.39 26.19
C SER A 319 34.82 -25.42 25.44
N LYS A 320 34.29 -24.67 24.46
CA LYS A 320 34.98 -23.54 23.83
C LYS A 320 34.83 -22.23 24.63
N GLY A 321 34.27 -22.28 25.83
CA GLY A 321 34.18 -21.18 26.78
C GLY A 321 33.02 -20.22 26.54
N PHE A 322 32.01 -20.60 25.75
CA PHE A 322 30.74 -19.88 25.74
C PHE A 322 29.94 -20.24 26.99
N LYS A 323 29.19 -19.30 27.55
CA LYS A 323 28.27 -19.58 28.65
C LYS A 323 26.89 -19.90 28.11
N GLU A 324 26.11 -20.69 28.84
CA GLU A 324 24.73 -21.02 28.47
C GLU A 324 23.90 -19.76 28.19
N GLU A 325 24.02 -18.73 29.04
CA GLU A 325 23.37 -17.40 28.92
C GLU A 325 23.73 -16.60 27.66
N ASP A 326 24.84 -16.95 26.99
CA ASP A 326 25.29 -16.32 25.75
C ASP A 326 24.85 -17.10 24.50
N ILE A 327 24.24 -18.29 24.68
CA ILE A 327 23.83 -19.15 23.57
C ILE A 327 22.38 -18.86 23.18
N PHE A 328 22.18 -18.67 21.88
CA PHE A 328 20.89 -18.50 21.23
C PHE A 328 20.74 -19.56 20.14
N ILE A 329 19.58 -20.22 20.01
CA ILE A 329 19.37 -21.18 18.90
C ILE A 329 18.45 -20.58 17.84
N TYR A 330 18.92 -20.57 16.59
CA TYR A 330 18.12 -20.24 15.42
C TYR A 330 17.74 -21.53 14.68
N ALA A 331 16.45 -21.85 14.67
CA ALA A 331 15.94 -23.08 14.08
C ALA A 331 14.93 -22.80 12.96
N TRP A 332 15.04 -23.55 11.86
CA TRP A 332 14.13 -23.47 10.73
C TRP A 332 13.35 -24.78 10.56
N SER A 333 12.03 -24.67 10.41
CA SER A 333 11.15 -25.81 10.14
C SER A 333 11.35 -26.95 11.14
N ILE A 334 11.65 -28.17 10.67
CA ILE A 334 11.87 -29.35 11.51
C ILE A 334 13.02 -29.21 12.50
N GLY A 335 14.02 -28.35 12.22
CA GLY A 335 15.14 -28.05 13.11
C GLY A 335 14.71 -27.45 14.45
N ALA A 336 13.44 -27.01 14.57
CA ALA A 336 12.87 -26.60 15.84
C ALA A 336 12.84 -27.75 16.86
N TYR A 337 12.70 -29.02 16.43
CA TYR A 337 12.66 -30.16 17.34
C TYR A 337 13.93 -30.30 18.20
N PRO A 338 15.15 -30.42 17.65
CA PRO A 338 16.35 -30.42 18.49
C PRO A 338 16.52 -29.09 19.24
N ALA A 339 16.09 -27.95 18.68
CA ALA A 339 16.20 -26.65 19.33
C ALA A 339 15.33 -26.53 20.59
N THR A 340 14.08 -26.98 20.55
CA THR A 340 13.16 -26.95 21.71
C THR A 340 13.54 -27.99 22.75
N TRP A 341 14.08 -29.13 22.34
CA TRP A 341 14.65 -30.09 23.27
C TRP A 341 15.87 -29.51 24.01
N ALA A 342 16.73 -28.79 23.30
CA ALA A 342 17.85 -28.09 23.91
C ALA A 342 17.36 -27.04 24.91
N ALA A 343 16.42 -26.18 24.53
CA ALA A 343 15.89 -25.16 25.44
C ALA A 343 15.25 -25.75 26.71
N MET A 344 14.57 -26.89 26.61
CA MET A 344 14.03 -27.61 27.76
C MET A 344 15.11 -28.13 28.73
N ASN A 345 16.30 -28.47 28.23
CA ASN A 345 17.40 -29.05 29.02
C ASN A 345 18.49 -28.04 29.42
N TYR A 346 18.55 -26.91 28.71
CA TYR A 346 19.44 -25.78 28.92
C TYR A 346 18.58 -24.50 29.07
N PRO A 347 17.88 -24.36 30.22
CA PRO A 347 16.87 -23.32 30.40
C PRO A 347 17.46 -21.91 30.55
N ASN A 348 18.76 -21.77 30.85
CA ASN A 348 19.40 -20.46 31.01
C ASN A 348 19.84 -19.86 29.67
N MET A 349 19.60 -20.56 28.56
CA MET A 349 19.91 -20.07 27.22
C MET A 349 19.27 -18.71 26.95
N ARG A 350 19.97 -17.88 26.18
CA ARG A 350 19.56 -16.51 25.85
C ARG A 350 18.20 -16.42 25.17
N GLY A 351 17.86 -17.42 24.35
CA GLY A 351 16.57 -17.49 23.68
C GLY A 351 16.53 -18.44 22.49
N LEU A 352 15.33 -18.56 21.94
CA LEU A 352 15.00 -19.32 20.73
C LEU A 352 14.47 -18.41 19.63
N PHE A 353 14.88 -18.69 18.40
CA PHE A 353 14.29 -18.12 17.18
C PHE A 353 13.77 -19.25 16.30
N LEU A 354 12.45 -19.38 16.24
CA LEU A 354 11.74 -20.45 15.55
C LEU A 354 11.15 -19.90 14.25
N ASP A 355 11.76 -20.24 13.12
CA ASP A 355 11.35 -19.79 11.80
C ASP A 355 10.56 -20.87 11.06
N ALA A 356 9.27 -20.58 10.86
CA ALA A 356 8.32 -21.38 10.11
C ALA A 356 8.38 -22.87 10.47
N THR A 357 8.00 -23.16 11.70
CA THR A 357 7.96 -24.50 12.27
C THR A 357 6.53 -24.89 12.66
N PHE A 358 6.36 -26.06 13.29
CA PHE A 358 5.09 -26.69 13.60
C PHE A 358 5.02 -27.08 15.08
N ASP A 359 3.81 -27.38 15.55
CA ASP A 359 3.55 -27.85 16.92
C ASP A 359 3.82 -29.35 17.09
N ASP A 360 3.29 -30.15 16.17
CA ASP A 360 3.38 -31.61 16.14
C ASP A 360 3.46 -32.09 14.69
N ILE A 361 4.29 -33.09 14.42
CA ILE A 361 4.43 -33.68 13.08
C ILE A 361 3.26 -34.59 12.70
N LEU A 362 2.54 -35.17 13.66
CA LEU A 362 1.47 -36.14 13.37
C LEU A 362 0.38 -35.59 12.44
N PRO A 363 -0.17 -34.38 12.64
CA PRO A 363 -1.16 -33.80 11.74
C PRO A 363 -0.66 -33.59 10.30
N LEU A 364 0.62 -33.26 10.13
CA LEU A 364 1.27 -33.13 8.81
C LEU A 364 1.44 -34.49 8.13
N ALA A 365 1.77 -35.53 8.88
CA ALA A 365 1.83 -36.88 8.32
C ALA A 365 0.43 -37.34 7.86
N LEU A 366 -0.61 -37.09 8.66
CA LEU A 366 -1.98 -37.49 8.33
C LEU A 366 -2.57 -36.75 7.13
N SER A 367 -2.10 -35.55 6.79
CA SER A 367 -2.57 -34.85 5.58
C SER A 367 -1.96 -35.39 4.28
N ILE A 368 -0.84 -36.12 4.36
CA ILE A 368 -0.14 -36.70 3.20
C ILE A 368 -0.67 -38.10 2.88
N PHE A 369 -0.92 -38.92 3.90
CA PHE A 369 -1.31 -40.31 3.71
C PHE A 369 -2.84 -40.47 3.55
N PRO A 370 -3.31 -41.46 2.76
CA PRO A 370 -4.73 -41.78 2.66
C PRO A 370 -5.37 -42.10 4.01
N SER A 371 -6.64 -41.71 4.19
CA SER A 371 -7.38 -41.87 5.45
C SER A 371 -7.45 -43.33 5.94
N SER A 372 -7.41 -44.30 5.02
CA SER A 372 -7.39 -45.74 5.32
C SER A 372 -6.14 -46.20 6.07
N LEU A 373 -5.02 -45.46 5.95
CA LEU A 373 -3.76 -45.74 6.65
C LEU A 373 -3.59 -44.91 7.93
N SER A 374 -4.57 -44.08 8.30
CA SER A 374 -4.47 -43.14 9.43
C SER A 374 -4.05 -43.81 10.75
N ALA A 375 -4.61 -44.98 11.09
CA ALA A 375 -4.25 -45.73 12.30
C ALA A 375 -2.79 -46.21 12.28
N LEU A 376 -2.33 -46.73 11.14
CA LEU A 376 -0.94 -47.17 10.94
C LEU A 376 0.02 -45.99 11.01
N VAL A 377 -0.29 -44.88 10.33
CA VAL A 377 0.53 -43.65 10.34
C VAL A 377 0.61 -43.08 11.75
N LYS A 378 -0.52 -43.01 12.47
CA LYS A 378 -0.55 -42.54 13.86
C LYS A 378 0.32 -43.41 14.77
N SER A 379 0.19 -44.74 14.69
CA SER A 379 1.05 -45.67 15.43
C SER A 379 2.52 -45.46 15.06
N THR A 380 2.84 -45.40 13.77
CA THR A 380 4.22 -45.23 13.27
C THR A 380 4.86 -43.94 13.77
N VAL A 381 4.17 -42.81 13.62
CA VAL A 381 4.68 -41.50 14.03
C VAL A 381 4.86 -41.44 15.54
N ARG A 382 3.85 -41.83 16.31
CA ARG A 382 3.93 -41.75 17.79
C ARG A 382 4.97 -42.69 18.39
N THR A 383 5.20 -43.86 17.79
CA THR A 383 6.20 -44.82 18.30
C THR A 383 7.63 -44.49 17.87
N TYR A 384 7.85 -44.06 16.62
CA TYR A 384 9.22 -43.98 16.05
C TYR A 384 9.66 -42.55 15.66
N MET A 385 8.72 -41.63 15.42
CA MET A 385 9.01 -40.30 14.85
C MET A 385 8.23 -39.20 15.58
N ASN A 386 8.12 -39.29 16.90
CA ASN A 386 7.32 -38.36 17.69
C ASN A 386 8.02 -37.00 17.85
N LEU A 387 7.82 -36.12 16.87
CA LEU A 387 8.35 -34.76 16.89
C LEU A 387 7.28 -33.79 17.42
N ASN A 388 7.21 -33.66 18.75
CA ASN A 388 6.30 -32.74 19.41
C ASN A 388 7.08 -31.53 19.95
N VAL A 389 7.14 -30.48 19.13
CA VAL A 389 7.84 -29.22 19.41
C VAL A 389 7.09 -28.45 20.49
N ALA A 390 5.76 -28.46 20.46
CA ALA A 390 4.94 -27.71 21.40
C ALA A 390 5.13 -28.20 22.85
N GLU A 391 5.13 -29.51 23.10
CA GLU A 391 5.32 -30.06 24.46
C GLU A 391 6.73 -29.83 25.00
N GLN A 392 7.76 -29.84 24.15
CA GLN A 392 9.11 -29.45 24.57
C GLN A 392 9.17 -27.96 24.91
N LEU A 393 8.58 -27.11 24.05
CA LEU A 393 8.61 -25.66 24.22
C LEU A 393 7.86 -25.19 25.47
N LYS A 394 6.80 -25.88 25.89
CA LYS A 394 6.09 -25.60 27.16
C LYS A 394 7.01 -25.66 28.38
N GLN A 395 8.08 -26.44 28.31
CA GLN A 395 9.03 -26.60 29.42
C GLN A 395 10.17 -25.57 29.40
N TYR A 396 10.10 -24.58 28.51
CA TYR A 396 11.09 -23.51 28.40
C TYR A 396 10.49 -22.14 28.74
N ASP A 397 11.02 -21.54 29.80
CA ASP A 397 10.56 -20.24 30.31
C ASP A 397 11.33 -19.06 29.71
N GLY A 398 12.39 -19.29 28.93
CA GLY A 398 13.19 -18.21 28.34
C GLY A 398 12.53 -17.52 27.12
N PRO A 399 13.20 -16.54 26.51
CA PRO A 399 12.65 -15.76 25.39
C PRO A 399 12.48 -16.59 24.11
N VAL A 400 11.35 -16.41 23.41
CA VAL A 400 11.06 -17.11 22.15
C VAL A 400 10.58 -16.11 21.11
N THR A 401 11.19 -16.15 19.92
CA THR A 401 10.76 -15.40 18.74
C THR A 401 10.21 -16.36 17.70
N PHE A 402 9.01 -16.10 17.18
CA PHE A 402 8.41 -16.87 16.09
C PHE A 402 8.44 -16.06 14.80
N VAL A 403 8.92 -16.66 13.71
CA VAL A 403 8.71 -16.16 12.35
C VAL A 403 7.67 -17.05 11.67
N ARG A 404 6.46 -16.53 11.51
CA ARG A 404 5.33 -17.25 10.92
C ARG A 404 5.09 -16.78 9.48
N ARG A 405 5.23 -17.68 8.51
CA ARG A 405 4.98 -17.38 7.09
C ARG A 405 3.48 -17.37 6.82
N PHE A 406 3.04 -16.35 6.09
CA PHE A 406 1.61 -16.10 5.85
C PHE A 406 0.96 -17.11 4.89
N ARG A 407 1.73 -17.70 3.98
CA ARG A 407 1.29 -18.66 2.95
C ARG A 407 2.20 -19.88 2.95
N ASP A 408 2.34 -20.52 4.11
CA ASP A 408 3.19 -21.69 4.23
C ASP A 408 2.49 -22.93 3.67
N GLU A 409 2.83 -23.32 2.45
CA GLU A 409 2.25 -24.49 1.78
C GLU A 409 2.73 -25.81 2.37
N ILE A 410 3.92 -25.82 2.98
CA ILE A 410 4.53 -27.06 3.50
C ILE A 410 3.91 -27.43 4.85
N LEU A 411 3.63 -26.42 5.69
CA LEU A 411 3.12 -26.63 7.04
C LEU A 411 1.59 -26.49 7.14
N SER A 412 0.88 -26.47 6.02
CA SER A 412 -0.58 -26.45 6.00
C SER A 412 -1.13 -27.87 5.88
N THR A 413 -2.23 -28.19 6.58
CA THR A 413 -2.87 -29.52 6.49
C THR A 413 -4.11 -29.56 5.60
N ASN A 414 -4.63 -28.41 5.17
CA ASN A 414 -5.80 -28.32 4.28
C ASN A 414 -5.48 -27.43 3.08
N HIS A 415 -5.57 -27.98 1.86
CA HIS A 415 -5.28 -27.28 0.61
C HIS A 415 -6.52 -27.02 -0.26
N SER A 416 -7.72 -27.18 0.30
CA SER A 416 -8.98 -27.00 -0.45
C SER A 416 -9.20 -25.56 -0.93
N SER A 417 -8.73 -24.57 -0.16
CA SER A 417 -8.76 -23.15 -0.52
C SER A 417 -7.64 -22.39 0.20
N LEU A 418 -7.31 -21.19 -0.26
CA LEU A 418 -6.28 -20.35 0.38
C LEU A 418 -6.62 -20.02 1.85
N ASN A 419 -7.89 -19.83 2.19
CA ASN A 419 -8.33 -19.52 3.55
C ASN A 419 -8.19 -20.73 4.48
N GLU A 420 -8.59 -21.91 4.00
CA GLU A 420 -8.42 -23.17 4.73
C GLU A 420 -6.94 -23.54 4.90
N GLN A 421 -6.11 -23.20 3.91
CA GLN A 421 -4.67 -23.32 3.99
C GLN A 421 -4.11 -22.42 5.10
N MET A 422 -4.44 -21.13 5.11
CA MET A 422 -3.97 -20.19 6.14
C MET A 422 -4.40 -20.58 7.56
N ARG A 423 -5.63 -21.08 7.72
CA ARG A 423 -6.16 -21.62 8.98
C ARG A 423 -5.38 -22.82 9.47
N SER A 424 -5.01 -23.72 8.55
CA SER A 424 -4.41 -25.00 8.85
C SER A 424 -2.88 -24.99 8.97
N ILE A 425 -2.23 -23.81 8.92
CA ILE A 425 -0.78 -23.67 9.15
C ILE A 425 -0.43 -24.11 10.58
N ARG A 426 0.41 -25.13 10.72
CA ARG A 426 0.82 -25.69 12.03
C ARG A 426 1.52 -24.70 12.95
N THR A 427 2.23 -23.71 12.41
CA THR A 427 2.80 -22.62 13.22
C THR A 427 1.74 -21.87 14.03
N ASN A 428 0.51 -21.75 13.51
CA ASN A 428 -0.58 -21.09 14.24
C ASN A 428 -0.92 -21.86 15.53
N PHE A 429 -0.97 -23.19 15.44
CA PHE A 429 -1.25 -24.07 16.57
C PHE A 429 -0.12 -24.01 17.60
N LEU A 430 1.15 -23.99 17.16
CA LEU A 430 2.29 -23.86 18.06
C LEU A 430 2.22 -22.56 18.86
N ILE A 431 1.99 -21.42 18.18
CA ILE A 431 1.87 -20.11 18.85
C ILE A 431 0.69 -20.11 19.83
N ASN A 432 -0.46 -20.64 19.42
CA ASN A 432 -1.65 -20.71 20.29
C ASN A 432 -1.38 -21.56 21.55
N ILE A 433 -0.78 -22.75 21.39
CA ILE A 433 -0.43 -23.63 22.51
C ILE A 433 0.58 -22.95 23.44
N PHE A 434 1.61 -22.31 22.88
CA PHE A 434 2.63 -21.60 23.64
C PHE A 434 2.03 -20.44 24.45
N LEU A 435 1.20 -19.60 23.82
CA LEU A 435 0.57 -18.46 24.50
C LEU A 435 -0.42 -18.89 25.59
N LYS A 436 -1.22 -19.93 25.33
CA LYS A 436 -2.13 -20.52 26.33
C LYS A 436 -1.38 -21.08 27.53
N HIS A 437 -0.22 -21.70 27.31
CA HIS A 437 0.60 -22.22 28.40
C HIS A 437 1.29 -21.11 29.20
N ARG A 438 1.89 -20.13 28.52
CA ARG A 438 2.70 -19.07 29.16
C ARG A 438 1.84 -17.98 29.81
N TYR A 439 0.67 -17.70 29.25
CA TYR A 439 -0.24 -16.64 29.71
C TYR A 439 -1.69 -17.15 29.82
N PRO A 440 -1.96 -18.17 30.64
CA PRO A 440 -3.25 -18.87 30.71
C PRO A 440 -4.41 -17.98 31.17
N SER A 441 -4.12 -16.90 31.91
CA SER A 441 -5.11 -15.94 32.34
C SER A 441 -5.62 -15.04 31.21
N VAL A 442 -4.78 -14.81 30.18
CA VAL A 442 -5.07 -13.94 29.02
C VAL A 442 -5.60 -14.74 27.84
N PHE A 443 -4.97 -15.87 27.54
CA PHE A 443 -5.34 -16.74 26.42
C PHE A 443 -6.08 -17.97 26.95
N LYS A 444 -7.41 -17.89 27.03
CA LYS A 444 -8.29 -19.02 27.45
C LYS A 444 -8.96 -19.70 26.25
N ASP A 445 -9.42 -18.91 25.29
CA ASP A 445 -10.08 -19.37 24.06
C ASP A 445 -9.10 -19.43 22.88
N ASP A 446 -9.51 -20.02 21.75
CA ASP A 446 -8.69 -20.11 20.52
C ASP A 446 -8.60 -18.78 19.74
N VAL A 447 -8.72 -17.64 20.42
CA VAL A 447 -8.70 -16.29 19.82
C VAL A 447 -7.37 -16.03 19.09
N ALA A 448 -6.25 -16.47 19.65
CA ALA A 448 -4.95 -16.34 18.98
C ALA A 448 -4.89 -17.16 17.69
N LEU A 449 -5.48 -18.36 17.69
CA LEU A 449 -5.57 -19.21 16.50
C LEU A 449 -6.48 -18.57 15.43
N GLU A 450 -7.62 -18.03 15.85
CA GLU A 450 -8.55 -17.33 14.98
C GLU A 450 -7.89 -16.09 14.36
N TRP A 451 -7.27 -15.23 15.20
CA TRP A 451 -6.50 -14.08 14.76
C TRP A 451 -5.41 -14.48 13.77
N LEU A 452 -4.65 -15.53 14.08
CA LEU A 452 -3.59 -16.03 13.19
C LEU A 452 -4.13 -16.55 11.86
N SER A 453 -5.35 -17.09 11.85
CA SER A 453 -5.99 -17.62 10.66
C SER A 453 -6.40 -16.56 9.62
N TYR A 454 -6.52 -15.31 10.06
CA TYR A 454 -6.87 -14.18 9.21
C TYR A 454 -5.64 -13.57 8.49
N THR A 455 -5.90 -12.96 7.34
CA THR A 455 -4.97 -12.05 6.66
C THR A 455 -4.60 -10.87 7.56
N PRO A 456 -3.41 -10.24 7.44
CA PRO A 456 -3.12 -8.99 8.14
C PRO A 456 -4.23 -7.94 7.97
N THR A 457 -4.87 -7.92 6.80
CA THR A 457 -6.01 -7.04 6.52
C THR A 457 -7.27 -7.45 7.29
N GLU A 458 -7.64 -8.72 7.30
CA GLU A 458 -8.75 -9.25 8.10
C GLU A 458 -8.50 -9.09 9.60
N ARG A 459 -7.26 -9.16 10.07
CA ARG A 459 -6.90 -8.84 11.46
C ARG A 459 -7.11 -7.37 11.78
N ALA A 460 -6.63 -6.48 10.91
CA ALA A 460 -6.85 -5.05 11.06
C ALA A 460 -8.34 -4.66 10.97
N ILE A 461 -9.18 -5.48 10.31
CA ILE A 461 -10.63 -5.27 10.22
C ILE A 461 -11.35 -5.86 11.46
N ASN A 462 -11.11 -7.13 11.76
CA ASN A 462 -11.83 -7.88 12.79
C ASN A 462 -11.28 -7.63 14.20
N PHE A 463 -10.05 -7.13 14.31
CA PHE A 463 -9.33 -6.87 15.57
C PHE A 463 -8.66 -5.48 15.56
N ALA A 464 -9.27 -4.50 14.87
CA ALA A 464 -8.76 -3.14 14.70
C ALA A 464 -8.28 -2.50 16.01
N GLN A 465 -9.04 -2.69 17.09
CA GLN A 465 -8.71 -2.17 18.42
C GLN A 465 -7.44 -2.81 19.01
N LEU A 466 -7.19 -4.10 18.76
CA LEU A 466 -5.97 -4.79 19.24
C LEU A 466 -4.73 -4.33 18.48
N GLU A 467 -4.82 -4.05 17.19
CA GLU A 467 -3.69 -3.47 16.44
C GLU A 467 -3.45 -2.00 16.78
N ASP A 468 -4.49 -1.21 17.05
CA ASP A 468 -4.34 0.18 17.49
C ASP A 468 -3.77 0.27 18.93
N VAL A 469 -4.17 -0.65 19.81
CA VAL A 469 -3.59 -0.82 21.15
C VAL A 469 -2.15 -1.32 21.06
N ALA A 470 -1.85 -2.33 20.24
CA ALA A 470 -0.49 -2.80 20.01
C ALA A 470 0.40 -1.70 19.41
N ALA A 471 -0.10 -0.94 18.42
CA ALA A 471 0.64 0.18 17.84
C ALA A 471 0.89 1.29 18.89
N LYS A 472 -0.07 1.59 19.75
CA LYS A 472 0.13 2.53 20.87
C LYS A 472 1.11 2.01 21.93
N VAL A 473 1.05 0.71 22.26
CA VAL A 473 1.89 0.06 23.29
C VAL A 473 3.32 -0.17 22.81
N PHE A 474 3.53 -0.53 21.55
CA PHE A 474 4.84 -0.83 20.97
C PHE A 474 5.49 0.39 20.28
N SER A 475 4.83 1.54 20.26
CA SER A 475 5.42 2.82 19.80
C SER A 475 6.19 3.58 20.90
N SER A 476 6.09 3.17 22.17
CA SER A 476 6.87 3.77 23.27
C SER A 476 8.17 3.01 23.52
N THR A 477 9.30 3.64 23.21
CA THR A 477 10.66 3.07 23.23
C THR A 477 11.31 2.96 24.62
N SER A 478 10.59 2.56 25.68
CA SER A 478 11.25 2.21 26.95
C SER A 478 10.57 1.06 27.71
N ALA A 479 11.38 0.10 28.16
CA ALA A 479 10.93 -1.08 28.93
C ALA A 479 10.31 -0.72 30.29
N THR A 480 10.63 0.46 30.82
CA THR A 480 10.13 1.00 32.09
C THR A 480 8.69 1.53 32.01
N GLU A 481 8.22 1.99 30.85
CA GLU A 481 6.82 2.44 30.68
C GLU A 481 5.84 1.28 30.47
N PHE A 482 6.34 0.12 30.03
CA PHE A 482 5.53 -1.09 29.82
C PHE A 482 4.94 -1.63 31.14
N VAL A 483 5.73 -1.60 32.22
CA VAL A 483 5.31 -2.07 33.56
C VAL A 483 4.26 -1.15 34.19
N ASN A 484 4.30 0.16 33.91
CA ASN A 484 3.32 1.12 34.43
C ASN A 484 1.97 1.07 33.70
N ASN A 485 1.95 0.64 32.44
CA ASN A 485 0.72 0.52 31.65
C ASN A 485 -0.09 -0.75 31.95
N ASP A 486 0.56 -1.80 32.47
CA ASP A 486 -0.08 -3.09 32.82
C ASP A 486 -1.12 -2.95 33.95
N GLN A 487 -0.90 -2.00 34.89
CA GLN A 487 -1.84 -1.72 35.98
C GLN A 487 -3.14 -1.04 35.52
N ARG A 488 -3.16 -0.43 34.33
CA ARG A 488 -4.32 0.32 33.80
C ARG A 488 -5.23 -0.54 32.92
N MET A 489 -4.73 -1.65 32.38
CA MET A 489 -5.50 -2.61 31.55
C MET A 489 -6.32 -3.60 32.37
N ALA A 490 -6.07 -3.73 33.67
CA ALA A 490 -6.76 -4.66 34.56
C ALA A 490 -8.19 -4.24 34.97
N THR A 491 -8.69 -3.09 34.52
CA THR A 491 -9.91 -2.45 35.08
C THR A 491 -11.08 -2.23 34.11
N LEU A 492 -11.00 -2.62 32.84
CA LEU A 492 -12.12 -2.47 31.88
C LEU A 492 -13.06 -3.68 31.91
N THR A 493 -14.37 -3.46 32.05
CA THR A 493 -15.38 -4.52 32.23
C THR A 493 -16.07 -4.91 30.92
N ARG A 494 -16.59 -6.16 30.91
CA ARG A 494 -17.24 -6.85 29.78
C ARG A 494 -18.46 -6.12 29.19
N ASP A 495 -19.10 -5.24 29.97
CA ASP A 495 -20.30 -4.50 29.55
C ASP A 495 -19.97 -3.25 28.71
N GLU A 496 -18.78 -2.67 28.86
CA GLU A 496 -18.33 -1.56 28.00
C GLU A 496 -18.00 -2.06 26.58
N LEU A 497 -17.55 -3.32 26.45
CA LEU A 497 -17.31 -4.00 25.18
C LEU A 497 -18.60 -4.31 24.39
N LEU A 498 -19.74 -4.48 25.08
CA LEU A 498 -21.02 -4.79 24.43
C LEU A 498 -21.73 -3.53 23.89
N SER A 499 -21.44 -2.35 24.42
CA SER A 499 -21.99 -1.07 23.91
C SER A 499 -21.47 -0.66 22.52
N VAL A 500 -20.39 -1.30 22.05
CA VAL A 500 -19.80 -1.07 20.71
C VAL A 500 -20.49 -1.93 19.64
N VAL A 501 -21.25 -2.95 20.04
CA VAL A 501 -21.90 -3.91 19.13
C VAL A 501 -23.17 -3.36 18.48
N ASP A 502 -23.79 -2.30 19.03
CA ASP A 502 -24.99 -1.68 18.44
C ASP A 502 -24.72 -0.79 17.21
N LEU A 503 -23.46 -0.64 16.79
CA LEU A 503 -23.11 0.05 15.53
C LEU A 503 -23.07 -0.89 14.30
N TYR A 504 -23.74 -2.04 14.36
CA TYR A 504 -23.82 -3.04 13.29
C TYR A 504 -24.74 -2.66 12.10
N ILE A 505 -25.25 -1.43 12.05
CA ILE A 505 -26.05 -0.89 10.91
C ILE A 505 -25.16 0.01 10.03
N LEU A 506 -24.18 -0.55 9.31
CA LEU A 506 -23.36 0.22 8.35
C LEU A 506 -22.91 -0.61 7.12
N THR A 507 -23.71 -1.59 6.71
CA THR A 507 -23.37 -2.58 5.67
C THR A 507 -23.41 -2.09 4.20
N ASN A 508 -23.40 -0.79 3.87
CA ASN A 508 -23.45 -0.37 2.45
C ASN A 508 -22.79 0.99 2.10
N ASN A 509 -21.59 1.29 2.59
CA ASN A 509 -20.97 2.61 2.38
C ASN A 509 -19.57 2.54 1.72
N LYS A 510 -19.52 2.64 0.38
CA LYS A 510 -18.27 2.65 -0.42
C LYS A 510 -18.02 4.01 -1.06
N MET A 511 -16.77 4.49 -1.04
CA MET A 511 -16.34 5.77 -1.63
C MET A 511 -16.23 5.73 -3.17
N LEU A 512 -16.14 4.53 -3.76
CA LEU A 512 -16.10 4.29 -5.21
C LEU A 512 -17.39 3.59 -5.63
N HIS A 513 -18.03 4.07 -6.69
CA HIS A 513 -19.23 3.48 -7.27
C HIS A 513 -19.06 3.26 -8.77
N LEU A 514 -19.66 2.18 -9.27
CA LEU A 514 -19.78 1.93 -10.70
C LEU A 514 -21.14 2.46 -11.18
N VAL A 515 -21.13 3.25 -12.24
CA VAL A 515 -22.35 3.81 -12.85
C VAL A 515 -22.49 3.26 -14.26
N LYS A 516 -23.71 2.92 -14.68
CA LYS A 516 -23.99 2.47 -16.05
C LYS A 516 -23.69 3.60 -17.03
N ALA A 517 -22.76 3.39 -17.95
CA ALA A 517 -22.32 4.43 -18.88
C ALA A 517 -23.25 4.62 -20.10
N SER A 518 -24.21 3.72 -20.34
CA SER A 518 -25.24 3.85 -21.38
C SER A 518 -26.51 3.11 -20.96
N ALA A 519 -27.68 3.75 -21.09
CA ALA A 519 -28.95 3.18 -20.63
C ALA A 519 -29.43 1.98 -21.49
N ASN A 520 -29.15 1.99 -22.80
CA ASN A 520 -29.76 1.11 -23.81
C ASN A 520 -29.01 -0.20 -24.11
N PHE A 521 -28.26 -0.75 -23.15
CA PHE A 521 -27.48 -1.98 -23.36
C PHE A 521 -28.25 -3.18 -22.80
N THR A 522 -28.63 -4.13 -23.67
CA THR A 522 -29.35 -5.38 -23.32
C THR A 522 -28.45 -6.60 -23.56
N PRO A 523 -28.45 -7.61 -22.68
CA PRO A 523 -27.61 -8.79 -22.82
C PRO A 523 -27.97 -9.65 -24.04
N PRO A 524 -26.97 -10.20 -24.76
CA PRO A 524 -27.23 -11.05 -25.91
C PRO A 524 -27.90 -12.36 -25.47
N THR A 525 -29.03 -12.69 -26.10
CA THR A 525 -29.69 -13.99 -25.95
C THR A 525 -29.07 -14.99 -26.93
N ASN A 526 -28.26 -15.92 -26.42
CA ASN A 526 -27.79 -17.16 -27.06
C ASN A 526 -26.90 -17.10 -28.32
N GLU A 527 -26.51 -15.95 -28.86
CA GLU A 527 -25.62 -15.86 -30.04
C GLU A 527 -24.14 -15.58 -29.69
N LYS A 528 -23.19 -16.20 -30.40
CA LYS A 528 -21.76 -15.85 -30.33
C LYS A 528 -21.60 -14.39 -30.73
N THR A 529 -21.21 -13.54 -29.78
CA THR A 529 -21.05 -12.09 -29.98
C THR A 529 -19.57 -11.72 -29.75
N LEU A 530 -18.95 -11.01 -30.71
CA LEU A 530 -17.60 -10.46 -30.57
C LEU A 530 -17.67 -9.01 -30.06
N PHE A 531 -16.67 -8.59 -29.28
CA PHE A 531 -16.63 -7.28 -28.64
C PHE A 531 -15.39 -6.50 -29.10
N PHE A 532 -15.58 -5.28 -29.59
CA PHE A 532 -14.50 -4.38 -29.99
C PHE A 532 -14.67 -3.02 -29.31
N HIS A 533 -13.59 -2.47 -28.76
CA HIS A 533 -13.60 -1.16 -28.11
C HIS A 533 -12.81 -0.14 -28.93
N ASP A 534 -13.43 1.02 -29.17
CA ASP A 534 -12.77 2.20 -29.67
C ASP A 534 -12.52 3.17 -28.51
N HIS A 535 -11.31 3.09 -27.94
CA HIS A 535 -10.85 3.97 -26.87
C HIS A 535 -10.81 5.44 -27.30
N ALA A 536 -10.42 5.73 -28.54
CA ALA A 536 -10.29 7.09 -29.03
C ALA A 536 -11.63 7.85 -29.03
N GLN A 537 -12.72 7.12 -29.28
CA GLN A 537 -14.08 7.68 -29.34
C GLN A 537 -14.96 7.27 -28.15
N ARG A 538 -14.46 6.47 -27.21
CA ARG A 538 -15.21 5.89 -26.09
C ARG A 538 -16.46 5.13 -26.56
N ARG A 539 -16.29 4.29 -27.60
CA ARG A 539 -17.37 3.51 -28.22
C ARG A 539 -17.11 2.01 -28.07
N MET A 540 -18.17 1.23 -27.88
CA MET A 540 -18.14 -0.23 -27.90
C MET A 540 -18.93 -0.74 -29.10
N CYS A 541 -18.36 -1.66 -29.85
CA CYS A 541 -19.01 -2.35 -30.95
C CYS A 541 -19.24 -3.81 -30.59
N LEU A 542 -20.49 -4.24 -30.71
CA LEU A 542 -20.95 -5.62 -30.61
C LEU A 542 -21.09 -6.18 -32.00
N LEU A 543 -20.54 -7.35 -32.27
CA LEU A 543 -20.67 -8.03 -33.56
C LEU A 543 -21.31 -9.40 -33.36
N HIS A 544 -22.57 -9.54 -33.75
CA HIS A 544 -23.32 -10.80 -33.68
C HIS A 544 -23.00 -11.66 -34.90
N VAL A 545 -22.66 -12.93 -34.65
CA VAL A 545 -22.29 -13.89 -35.70
C VAL A 545 -23.54 -14.56 -36.26
N GLY A 546 -24.05 -14.05 -37.38
CA GLY A 546 -25.12 -14.67 -38.15
C GLY A 546 -24.63 -15.72 -39.15
N SER A 547 -25.55 -16.44 -39.80
CA SER A 547 -25.24 -17.52 -40.75
C SER A 547 -24.59 -17.05 -42.06
N SER A 548 -24.81 -15.79 -42.49
CA SER A 548 -24.26 -15.22 -43.74
C SER A 548 -23.58 -13.86 -43.58
N HIS A 549 -23.93 -13.09 -42.54
CA HIS A 549 -23.38 -11.76 -42.28
C HIS A 549 -23.17 -11.58 -40.77
N PHE A 550 -22.17 -10.78 -40.41
CA PHE A 550 -22.01 -10.22 -39.08
C PHE A 550 -22.93 -9.00 -38.92
N ARG A 551 -23.71 -8.94 -37.85
CA ARG A 551 -24.51 -7.76 -37.50
C ARG A 551 -23.82 -6.97 -36.39
N GLY A 552 -23.41 -5.75 -36.70
CA GLY A 552 -22.73 -4.84 -35.79
C GLY A 552 -23.67 -3.84 -35.14
N VAL A 553 -23.58 -3.67 -33.83
CA VAL A 553 -24.25 -2.59 -33.07
C VAL A 553 -23.21 -1.83 -32.28
N MET A 554 -23.12 -0.51 -32.51
CA MET A 554 -22.20 0.38 -31.82
C MET A 554 -22.94 1.22 -30.76
N HIS A 555 -22.39 1.23 -29.55
CA HIS A 555 -22.82 2.03 -28.42
C HIS A 555 -21.74 3.07 -28.08
N THR A 556 -22.15 4.30 -27.75
CA THR A 556 -21.23 5.37 -27.33
C THR A 556 -21.42 5.66 -25.84
N ALA A 557 -20.34 5.69 -25.06
CA ALA A 557 -20.41 6.00 -23.64
C ALA A 557 -20.99 7.42 -23.42
N GLY A 558 -21.98 7.55 -22.54
CA GLY A 558 -22.69 8.80 -22.26
C GLY A 558 -23.75 9.19 -23.29
N SER A 559 -24.03 8.35 -24.30
CA SER A 559 -25.10 8.60 -25.28
C SER A 559 -26.03 7.40 -25.40
N ASN A 560 -27.32 7.67 -25.56
CA ASN A 560 -28.34 6.64 -25.80
C ASN A 560 -28.47 6.24 -27.28
N LYS A 561 -27.70 6.87 -28.18
CA LYS A 561 -27.74 6.58 -29.62
C LYS A 561 -26.93 5.33 -29.95
N THR A 562 -27.51 4.45 -30.77
CA THR A 562 -26.84 3.28 -31.34
C THR A 562 -26.68 3.41 -32.84
N PHE A 563 -25.67 2.75 -33.40
CA PHE A 563 -25.45 2.66 -34.84
C PHE A 563 -25.34 1.21 -35.26
N ASN A 564 -26.17 0.80 -36.21
CA ASN A 564 -26.25 -0.58 -36.69
C ASN A 564 -25.63 -0.70 -38.08
N PHE A 565 -24.87 -1.76 -38.33
CA PHE A 565 -24.26 -2.03 -39.63
C PHE A 565 -24.11 -3.54 -39.86
N GLU A 566 -23.82 -3.94 -41.11
CA GLU A 566 -23.61 -5.35 -41.47
C GLU A 566 -22.26 -5.52 -42.18
N LEU A 567 -21.58 -6.65 -41.90
CA LEU A 567 -20.32 -7.05 -42.52
C LEU A 567 -20.39 -8.50 -43.04
N PRO A 568 -19.59 -8.91 -44.03
CA PRO A 568 -19.56 -10.30 -44.52
C PRO A 568 -18.99 -11.26 -43.45
N SER A 569 -19.61 -12.43 -43.25
CA SER A 569 -19.22 -13.39 -42.18
C SER A 569 -17.95 -14.21 -42.43
N SER A 570 -17.37 -14.13 -43.64
CA SER A 570 -16.27 -15.01 -44.09
C SER A 570 -14.88 -14.62 -43.58
N GLU A 571 -14.75 -13.51 -42.84
CA GLU A 571 -13.45 -12.92 -42.49
C GLU A 571 -13.21 -12.89 -40.98
N MET A 572 -12.00 -13.25 -40.57
CA MET A 572 -11.56 -13.12 -39.17
C MET A 572 -11.25 -11.65 -38.88
N ILE A 573 -11.80 -11.12 -37.79
CA ILE A 573 -11.63 -9.72 -37.38
C ILE A 573 -10.90 -9.67 -36.03
N SER A 574 -9.70 -9.06 -36.01
CA SER A 574 -8.92 -8.86 -34.77
C SER A 574 -9.19 -7.52 -34.09
N SER A 575 -9.47 -6.47 -34.88
CA SER A 575 -9.76 -5.11 -34.39
C SER A 575 -10.76 -4.43 -35.32
N LEU A 576 -11.67 -3.63 -34.78
CA LEU A 576 -12.71 -2.93 -35.54
C LEU A 576 -12.95 -1.56 -34.90
N LYS A 577 -12.90 -0.49 -35.70
CA LYS A 577 -13.19 0.89 -35.28
C LYS A 577 -13.98 1.65 -36.32
N ILE A 578 -14.83 2.56 -35.86
CA ILE A 578 -15.78 3.27 -36.71
C ILE A 578 -15.40 4.74 -36.78
N SER A 579 -15.50 5.32 -37.97
CA SER A 579 -15.28 6.75 -38.18
C SER A 579 -16.19 7.60 -37.26
N PRO A 580 -15.73 8.80 -36.83
CA PRO A 580 -16.48 9.64 -35.90
C PRO A 580 -17.89 10.01 -36.39
N ASN A 581 -18.03 10.16 -37.71
CA ASN A 581 -19.28 10.45 -38.43
C ASN A 581 -20.13 9.21 -38.76
N CYS A 582 -19.71 8.02 -38.33
CA CYS A 582 -20.39 6.74 -38.56
C CYS A 582 -20.59 6.37 -40.04
N LYS A 583 -19.75 6.87 -40.94
CA LYS A 583 -19.87 6.61 -42.39
C LYS A 583 -18.99 5.49 -42.91
N ALA A 584 -18.00 5.07 -42.15
CA ALA A 584 -17.09 4.00 -42.49
C ALA A 584 -16.67 3.19 -41.26
N VAL A 585 -16.53 1.88 -41.43
CA VAL A 585 -15.92 0.94 -40.50
C VAL A 585 -14.55 0.54 -41.07
N ALA A 586 -13.54 0.55 -40.22
CA ALA A 586 -12.21 0.00 -40.50
C ALA A 586 -12.01 -1.23 -39.61
N TYR A 587 -11.58 -2.35 -40.19
CA TYR A 587 -11.27 -3.56 -39.43
C TYR A 587 -10.02 -4.26 -39.94
N GLU A 588 -9.26 -4.84 -39.02
CA GLU A 588 -8.05 -5.60 -39.33
C GLU A 588 -8.43 -7.03 -39.73
N GLN A 589 -8.12 -7.41 -40.96
CA GLN A 589 -8.38 -8.75 -41.53
C GLN A 589 -7.20 -9.70 -41.32
N SER A 590 -5.98 -9.16 -41.33
CA SER A 590 -4.74 -9.88 -41.04
C SER A 590 -3.71 -8.90 -40.48
N GLN A 591 -2.59 -9.41 -39.95
CA GLN A 591 -1.54 -8.61 -39.31
C GLN A 591 -0.91 -7.51 -40.20
N ASN A 592 -1.23 -7.49 -41.50
CA ASN A 592 -0.74 -6.53 -42.48
C ASN A 592 -1.86 -5.84 -43.29
N ILE A 593 -3.14 -6.12 -43.04
CA ILE A 593 -4.24 -5.65 -43.90
C ILE A 593 -5.38 -5.06 -43.05
N ILE A 594 -5.75 -3.81 -43.33
CA ILE A 594 -6.94 -3.14 -42.80
C ILE A 594 -7.96 -2.96 -43.93
N LYS A 595 -9.18 -3.44 -43.73
CA LYS A 595 -10.28 -3.32 -44.69
C LYS A 595 -11.21 -2.19 -44.28
N PHE A 596 -11.69 -1.43 -45.27
CA PHE A 596 -12.60 -0.31 -45.08
C PHE A 596 -13.94 -0.62 -45.73
N VAL A 597 -15.01 -0.42 -44.98
CA VAL A 597 -16.38 -0.55 -45.45
C VAL A 597 -17.07 0.77 -45.23
N SER A 598 -17.43 1.43 -46.33
CA SER A 598 -18.18 2.68 -46.31
C SER A 598 -19.68 2.43 -46.44
N PHE A 599 -20.47 3.19 -45.68
CA PHE A 599 -21.92 3.13 -45.65
C PHE A 599 -22.50 4.36 -46.36
N GLY A 600 -23.23 4.12 -47.44
CA GLY A 600 -23.88 5.12 -48.31
C GLY A 600 -25.02 4.47 -49.10
N GLU A 601 -25.50 5.10 -50.20
CA GLU A 601 -26.62 4.57 -51.02
C GLU A 601 -26.33 3.18 -51.66
N ARG A 602 -25.06 2.80 -51.79
CA ARG A 602 -24.61 1.43 -52.08
C ARG A 602 -23.50 1.07 -51.09
N GLN A 603 -23.62 -0.06 -50.39
CA GLN A 603 -22.50 -0.60 -49.62
C GLN A 603 -21.38 -1.00 -50.59
N GLN A 604 -20.25 -0.29 -50.53
CA GLN A 604 -19.03 -0.66 -51.23
C GLN A 604 -17.93 -0.91 -50.20
N SER A 605 -17.31 -2.09 -50.30
CA SER A 605 -16.11 -2.43 -49.56
C SER A 605 -14.89 -2.17 -50.44
N PHE A 606 -13.87 -1.53 -49.88
CA PHE A 606 -12.59 -1.39 -50.55
C PHE A 606 -11.47 -1.75 -49.59
N LEU A 607 -10.43 -2.37 -50.15
CA LEU A 607 -9.28 -2.83 -49.40
C LEU A 607 -8.24 -1.71 -49.34
N VAL A 608 -7.63 -1.49 -48.18
CA VAL A 608 -6.36 -0.77 -48.11
C VAL A 608 -5.34 -1.69 -47.45
N SER A 609 -4.58 -2.40 -48.29
CA SER A 609 -3.30 -2.98 -47.90
C SER A 609 -2.24 -1.87 -47.96
N ASP A 610 -1.67 -1.47 -46.82
CA ASP A 610 -0.28 -1.02 -46.83
C ASP A 610 0.56 -2.32 -46.82
N LEU A 611 1.45 -2.63 -47.76
CA LEU A 611 2.44 -1.75 -48.36
C LEU A 611 2.56 -1.90 -49.88
N ASP A 612 1.92 -1.00 -50.62
CA ASP A 612 2.52 -0.53 -51.87
C ASP A 612 3.66 0.45 -51.50
N SER A 613 4.88 0.04 -51.83
CA SER A 613 6.20 0.65 -51.56
C SER A 613 6.85 0.33 -50.18
N SER A 614 7.78 -0.63 -50.21
CA SER A 614 8.83 -0.94 -49.22
C SER A 614 8.51 -1.85 -48.01
N GLY A 615 8.07 -3.09 -48.28
CA GLY A 615 8.36 -4.26 -47.42
C GLY A 615 7.38 -4.52 -46.27
N ALA A 616 6.74 -5.69 -46.28
CA ALA A 616 5.74 -6.20 -45.32
C ALA A 616 6.06 -5.92 -43.82
N SER A 617 5.69 -4.75 -43.31
CA SER A 617 5.80 -4.41 -41.89
C SER A 617 4.49 -4.66 -41.17
N LYS A 618 4.54 -5.39 -40.06
CA LYS A 618 3.38 -5.70 -39.21
C LYS A 618 2.68 -4.43 -38.73
N ILE A 619 1.36 -4.38 -38.88
CA ILE A 619 0.50 -3.32 -38.33
C ILE A 619 0.35 -3.56 -36.83
N LEU A 620 0.58 -2.52 -36.03
CA LEU A 620 0.37 -2.54 -34.59
C LEU A 620 -1.05 -2.11 -34.23
N GLY A 621 -1.63 -1.20 -35.00
CA GLY A 621 -3.02 -0.76 -34.87
C GLY A 621 -3.32 0.50 -35.66
N PHE A 622 -4.57 0.97 -35.55
CA PHE A 622 -5.08 2.16 -36.23
C PHE A 622 -6.07 2.93 -35.35
N GLU A 623 -6.16 4.25 -35.51
CA GLU A 623 -7.05 5.14 -34.75
C GLU A 623 -7.75 6.15 -35.66
N TRP A 624 -9.05 6.35 -35.48
CA TRP A 624 -9.75 7.47 -36.10
C TRP A 624 -9.49 8.76 -35.32
N LEU A 625 -8.96 9.77 -36.00
CA LEU A 625 -8.77 11.11 -35.45
C LEU A 625 -10.13 11.85 -35.39
N LYS A 626 -10.23 12.84 -34.49
CA LYS A 626 -11.43 13.68 -34.36
C LYS A 626 -11.83 14.39 -35.67
N SER A 627 -10.87 14.60 -36.58
CA SER A 627 -11.09 15.18 -37.91
C SER A 627 -11.80 14.23 -38.89
N GLY A 628 -11.87 12.92 -38.60
CA GLY A 628 -12.30 11.90 -39.55
C GLY A 628 -11.18 11.32 -40.41
N ASP A 629 -9.93 11.71 -40.17
CA ASP A 629 -8.75 11.08 -40.77
C ASP A 629 -8.33 9.85 -39.96
N ILE A 630 -7.51 8.97 -40.55
CA ILE A 630 -7.07 7.73 -39.90
C ILE A 630 -5.56 7.72 -39.68
N LEU A 631 -5.16 7.40 -38.45
CA LEU A 631 -3.80 7.14 -38.04
C LEU A 631 -3.55 5.64 -38.12
N ILE A 632 -2.50 5.22 -38.81
CA ILE A 632 -2.05 3.82 -38.88
C ILE A 632 -0.64 3.75 -38.31
N VAL A 633 -0.42 2.85 -37.36
CA VAL A 633 0.86 2.62 -36.69
C VAL A 633 1.34 1.22 -37.04
N SER A 634 2.48 1.13 -37.71
CA SER A 634 3.16 -0.13 -38.03
C SER A 634 4.47 -0.23 -37.28
N TYR A 635 5.14 -1.39 -37.35
CA TYR A 635 6.44 -1.59 -36.73
C TYR A 635 7.51 -0.61 -37.22
N CYS A 636 7.43 -0.15 -38.48
CA CYS A 636 8.45 0.68 -39.14
C CYS A 636 8.00 2.10 -39.50
N GLU A 637 6.70 2.41 -39.41
CA GLU A 637 6.14 3.67 -39.90
C GLU A 637 4.87 4.07 -39.13
N ILE A 638 4.75 5.37 -38.82
CA ILE A 638 3.51 6.01 -38.39
C ILE A 638 2.99 6.85 -39.57
N SER A 639 1.79 6.57 -40.04
CA SER A 639 1.18 7.22 -41.21
C SER A 639 -0.21 7.76 -40.90
N VAL A 640 -0.51 8.98 -41.34
CA VAL A 640 -1.85 9.57 -41.27
C VAL A 640 -2.43 9.65 -42.67
N TYR A 641 -3.65 9.15 -42.85
CA TYR A 641 -4.39 9.13 -44.09
C TYR A 641 -5.69 9.91 -43.98
N GLN A 642 -6.03 10.63 -45.03
CA GLN A 642 -7.34 11.22 -45.19
C GLN A 642 -8.30 10.22 -45.82
N PHE A 643 -9.46 10.04 -45.19
CA PHE A 643 -10.56 9.27 -45.76
C PHE A 643 -11.35 10.13 -46.74
N VAL A 644 -11.28 9.80 -48.03
CA VAL A 644 -11.99 10.52 -49.09
C VAL A 644 -13.27 9.76 -49.43
N GLU A 645 -14.36 10.15 -48.78
CA GLU A 645 -15.67 9.47 -48.85
C GLU A 645 -16.16 9.27 -50.29
N GLN A 646 -16.07 10.30 -51.14
CA GLN A 646 -16.55 10.26 -52.54
C GLN A 646 -15.80 9.27 -53.44
N LYS A 647 -14.54 8.97 -53.12
CA LYS A 647 -13.67 8.12 -53.95
C LYS A 647 -13.47 6.73 -53.35
N HIS A 648 -14.07 6.46 -52.18
CA HIS A 648 -13.87 5.21 -51.46
C HIS A 648 -12.37 4.85 -51.36
N CYS A 649 -11.52 5.82 -50.99
CA CYS A 649 -10.07 5.62 -50.93
C CYS A 649 -9.42 6.40 -49.78
N LEU A 650 -8.22 5.97 -49.40
CA LEU A 650 -7.37 6.68 -48.44
C LEU A 650 -6.28 7.46 -49.18
N ARG A 651 -6.06 8.72 -48.79
CA ARG A 651 -4.96 9.55 -49.29
C ARG A 651 -3.95 9.78 -48.18
N ARG A 652 -2.71 9.31 -48.33
CA ARG A 652 -1.64 9.51 -47.33
C ARG A 652 -1.34 11.02 -47.20
N LEU A 653 -1.49 11.57 -46.00
CA LEU A 653 -1.19 12.97 -45.70
C LEU A 653 0.25 13.14 -45.20
N ARG A 654 0.68 12.25 -44.30
CA ARG A 654 1.99 12.33 -43.66
C ARG A 654 2.44 10.95 -43.23
N SER A 655 3.74 10.68 -43.31
CA SER A 655 4.34 9.54 -42.62
C SER A 655 5.67 9.88 -41.95
N VAL A 656 6.01 9.11 -40.92
CA VAL A 656 7.27 9.18 -40.18
C VAL A 656 7.77 7.76 -39.97
N ARG A 657 8.98 7.48 -40.48
CA ARG A 657 9.65 6.19 -40.24
C ARG A 657 10.18 6.12 -38.81
N ILE A 658 9.80 5.05 -38.10
CA ILE A 658 10.21 4.77 -36.73
C ILE A 658 10.13 3.27 -36.49
N CYS A 659 11.10 2.69 -35.79
CA CYS A 659 10.95 1.35 -35.25
C CYS A 659 10.18 1.47 -33.93
N THR A 660 9.02 0.82 -33.80
CA THR A 660 8.23 0.81 -32.55
C THR A 660 7.60 -0.56 -32.30
N ASN A 661 7.53 -0.98 -31.04
CA ASN A 661 6.95 -2.28 -30.67
C ASN A 661 5.46 -2.17 -30.30
N ALA A 662 5.04 -1.05 -29.71
CA ALA A 662 3.66 -0.80 -29.31
C ALA A 662 3.40 0.71 -29.16
N TYR A 663 2.12 1.09 -29.04
CA TYR A 663 1.69 2.48 -28.93
C TYR A 663 0.46 2.64 -28.03
N VAL A 664 0.25 3.86 -27.53
CA VAL A 664 -1.00 4.33 -26.90
C VAL A 664 -1.36 5.68 -27.53
N TYR A 665 -2.62 5.85 -27.91
CA TYR A 665 -3.14 7.13 -28.41
C TYR A 665 -4.09 7.78 -27.40
N SER A 666 -3.79 9.01 -27.01
CA SER A 666 -4.63 9.84 -26.15
C SER A 666 -5.41 10.84 -27.01
N PRO A 667 -6.71 10.61 -27.25
CA PRO A 667 -7.54 11.47 -28.11
C PRO A 667 -7.85 12.84 -27.47
N ASP A 668 -7.87 12.91 -26.14
CA ASP A 668 -8.16 14.13 -25.40
C ASP A 668 -7.04 15.16 -25.58
N TRP A 669 -5.81 14.69 -25.75
CA TRP A 669 -4.61 15.51 -25.88
C TRP A 669 -3.97 15.47 -27.28
N ASN A 670 -4.52 14.68 -28.20
CA ASN A 670 -3.93 14.36 -29.51
C ASN A 670 -2.46 13.92 -29.39
N LEU A 671 -2.16 13.07 -28.41
CA LEU A 671 -0.82 12.55 -28.14
C LEU A 671 -0.73 11.09 -28.55
N LEU A 672 0.28 10.75 -29.34
CA LEU A 672 0.64 9.38 -29.67
C LEU A 672 1.93 9.03 -28.94
N VAL A 673 1.87 8.07 -28.03
CA VAL A 673 3.01 7.57 -27.27
C VAL A 673 3.45 6.24 -27.88
N THR A 674 4.71 6.11 -28.25
CA THR A 674 5.29 4.91 -28.86
C THR A 674 6.50 4.45 -28.06
N TRP A 675 6.78 3.14 -28.02
CA TRP A 675 7.96 2.64 -27.33
C TRP A 675 8.64 1.45 -28.03
N THR A 676 9.95 1.36 -27.81
CA THR A 676 10.81 0.28 -28.29
C THR A 676 11.47 -0.47 -27.15
N HIS A 677 11.50 -1.80 -27.23
CA HIS A 677 12.15 -2.66 -26.25
C HIS A 677 13.63 -2.89 -26.61
N GLY A 678 14.52 -2.62 -25.65
CA GLY A 678 15.95 -2.87 -25.73
C GLY A 678 16.52 -3.20 -24.35
N ARG A 679 17.74 -2.71 -24.02
CA ARG A 679 18.27 -2.75 -22.63
C ARG A 679 17.50 -1.79 -21.70
N SER A 680 17.08 -0.66 -22.24
CA SER A 680 16.08 0.25 -21.66
C SER A 680 14.86 0.29 -22.60
N THR A 681 13.69 0.68 -22.08
CA THR A 681 12.52 0.94 -22.93
C THR A 681 12.48 2.43 -23.26
N THR A 682 12.65 2.76 -24.54
CA THR A 682 12.65 4.15 -25.01
C THR A 682 11.25 4.57 -25.42
N PHE A 683 10.72 5.62 -24.81
CA PHE A 683 9.43 6.22 -25.15
C PHE A 683 9.62 7.44 -26.05
N THR A 684 8.83 7.53 -27.11
CA THR A 684 8.72 8.71 -27.97
C THR A 684 7.27 9.18 -28.03
N VAL A 685 7.04 10.44 -27.67
CA VAL A 685 5.73 11.09 -27.68
C VAL A 685 5.64 11.99 -28.91
N PHE A 686 4.61 11.78 -29.73
CA PHE A 686 4.25 12.64 -30.84
C PHE A 686 2.97 13.42 -30.51
N ARG A 687 2.91 14.68 -30.95
CA ARG A 687 1.72 15.51 -30.87
C ARG A 687 1.15 15.71 -32.26
N ILE A 688 -0.13 15.38 -32.42
CA ILE A 688 -0.90 15.60 -33.64
C ILE A 688 -1.61 16.95 -33.48
N LYS A 689 -1.06 18.00 -34.08
CA LYS A 689 -1.72 19.33 -34.03
C LYS A 689 -2.91 19.35 -34.98
N ASN A 690 -2.64 19.04 -36.24
CA ASN A 690 -3.59 18.84 -37.32
C ASN A 690 -3.21 17.52 -38.04
N SER A 691 -4.11 16.92 -38.82
CA SER A 691 -3.87 15.64 -39.51
C SER A 691 -2.67 15.63 -40.46
N ALA A 692 -2.19 16.81 -40.88
CA ALA A 692 -0.99 16.97 -41.70
C ALA A 692 0.31 17.16 -40.88
N VAL A 693 0.22 17.45 -39.58
CA VAL A 693 1.38 17.84 -38.74
C VAL A 693 1.55 16.85 -37.59
N LEU A 694 2.46 15.89 -37.79
CA LEU A 694 2.93 14.95 -36.77
C LEU A 694 4.28 15.44 -36.22
N GLN A 695 4.27 16.05 -35.03
CA GLN A 695 5.46 16.64 -34.41
C GLN A 695 5.98 15.74 -33.28
N LYS A 696 7.27 15.39 -33.29
CA LYS A 696 7.93 14.74 -32.14
C LYS A 696 7.99 15.72 -30.98
N PHE A 697 7.34 15.37 -29.88
CA PHE A 697 7.07 16.25 -28.75
C PHE A 697 8.01 15.99 -27.59
N ALA A 698 8.18 14.73 -27.19
CA ALA A 698 9.11 14.34 -26.13
C ALA A 698 9.77 12.99 -26.39
N LYS A 699 10.92 12.74 -25.77
CA LYS A 699 11.60 11.44 -25.73
C LYS A 699 12.18 11.19 -24.34
N PHE A 700 11.99 9.99 -23.80
CA PHE A 700 12.57 9.60 -22.51
C PHE A 700 12.84 8.10 -22.47
N GLU A 701 13.66 7.65 -21.54
CA GLU A 701 13.99 6.23 -21.35
C GLU A 701 13.54 5.78 -19.98
N VAL A 702 13.03 4.55 -19.93
CA VAL A 702 12.61 3.86 -18.72
C VAL A 702 13.54 2.67 -18.52
N GLU A 703 14.31 2.69 -17.45
CA GLU A 703 15.15 1.56 -17.03
C GLU A 703 14.24 0.47 -16.46
N HIS A 704 14.13 -0.65 -17.17
CA HIS A 704 13.43 -1.85 -16.72
C HIS A 704 14.38 -3.04 -16.91
N VAL A 705 14.56 -3.87 -15.87
CA VAL A 705 15.45 -5.02 -15.93
C VAL A 705 14.81 -6.13 -16.77
N CYS A 706 15.02 -6.06 -18.08
CA CYS A 706 14.75 -7.17 -18.98
C CYS A 706 15.83 -8.25 -18.75
N ASN A 707 15.61 -9.15 -17.79
CA ASN A 707 16.41 -10.38 -17.72
C ASN A 707 16.19 -11.14 -19.04
N VAL A 708 17.29 -11.28 -19.80
CA VAL A 708 17.34 -11.67 -21.22
C VAL A 708 16.73 -13.06 -21.52
N ALA A 709 16.34 -13.83 -20.50
CA ALA A 709 15.77 -15.17 -20.67
C ALA A 709 14.24 -15.29 -20.48
N LYS A 710 13.53 -14.36 -19.80
CA LYS A 710 12.09 -14.52 -19.44
C LYS A 710 11.28 -13.21 -19.27
N SER A 711 11.61 -12.11 -19.94
CA SER A 711 10.86 -10.84 -19.81
C SER A 711 9.65 -10.79 -20.76
N GLN A 712 8.46 -10.48 -20.24
CA GLN A 712 7.29 -10.09 -21.04
C GLN A 712 7.42 -8.62 -21.47
N PRO A 713 7.10 -8.26 -22.73
CA PRO A 713 7.12 -6.86 -23.19
C PRO A 713 6.08 -6.00 -22.45
N LEU A 714 6.33 -4.69 -22.30
CA LEU A 714 5.31 -3.76 -21.79
C LEU A 714 4.09 -3.77 -22.70
N MET A 715 2.93 -3.99 -22.10
CA MET A 715 1.63 -4.01 -22.76
C MET A 715 1.00 -2.61 -22.75
N GLU A 716 0.11 -2.34 -23.72
CA GLU A 716 -0.64 -1.08 -23.83
C GLU A 716 -1.29 -0.63 -22.51
N ARG A 717 -1.95 -1.56 -21.81
CA ARG A 717 -2.61 -1.33 -20.51
C ARG A 717 -1.69 -0.85 -19.38
N GLN A 718 -0.37 -0.95 -19.55
CA GLN A 718 0.62 -0.52 -18.55
C GLN A 718 1.09 0.93 -18.77
N VAL A 719 0.68 1.58 -19.85
CA VAL A 719 1.07 2.96 -20.18
C VAL A 719 -0.17 3.83 -20.14
N ILE A 720 -0.10 4.96 -19.44
CA ILE A 720 -1.22 5.89 -19.24
C ILE A 720 -0.81 7.27 -19.71
N ALA A 721 -1.69 7.95 -20.44
CA ALA A 721 -1.52 9.36 -20.81
C ALA A 721 -2.69 10.17 -20.25
N ALA A 722 -2.45 10.93 -19.18
CA ALA A 722 -3.49 11.65 -18.46
C ALA A 722 -3.05 13.05 -18.02
N GLU A 723 -4.02 13.96 -17.89
CA GLU A 723 -3.80 15.26 -17.24
C GLU A 723 -4.18 15.13 -15.76
N ILE A 724 -3.28 15.55 -14.87
CA ILE A 724 -3.48 15.54 -13.42
C ILE A 724 -3.11 16.93 -12.90
N TYR A 725 -4.08 17.65 -12.33
CA TYR A 725 -3.96 19.06 -11.90
C TYR A 725 -3.29 19.94 -12.97
N ASN A 726 -3.88 19.99 -14.17
CA ASN A 726 -3.44 20.79 -15.32
C ASN A 726 -2.05 20.46 -15.89
N ASN A 727 -1.44 19.34 -15.46
CA ASN A 727 -0.15 18.86 -15.96
C ASN A 727 -0.33 17.53 -16.69
N LEU A 728 0.22 17.41 -17.89
CA LEU A 728 0.18 16.18 -18.67
C LEU A 728 1.25 15.21 -18.17
N TYR A 729 0.88 13.97 -17.89
CA TYR A 729 1.80 12.92 -17.48
C TYR A 729 1.69 11.71 -18.39
N ILE A 730 2.84 11.08 -18.64
CA ILE A 730 2.90 9.69 -19.10
C ILE A 730 3.23 8.82 -17.88
N GLY A 731 2.29 7.98 -17.49
CA GLY A 731 2.44 6.99 -16.42
C GLY A 731 2.88 5.64 -16.97
N VAL A 732 3.87 5.00 -16.35
CA VAL A 732 4.36 3.67 -16.74
C VAL A 732 4.28 2.72 -15.55
N LEU A 733 3.46 1.68 -15.67
CA LEU A 733 3.26 0.63 -14.66
C LEU A 733 4.30 -0.48 -14.86
N LEU A 734 5.25 -0.56 -13.93
CA LEU A 734 6.33 -1.55 -13.93
C LEU A 734 6.15 -2.57 -12.82
N THR A 735 6.26 -3.85 -13.15
CA THR A 735 6.33 -4.94 -12.17
C THR A 735 7.81 -5.27 -11.94
N ASN A 736 8.35 -5.00 -10.75
CA ASN A 736 9.75 -5.29 -10.47
C ASN A 736 9.93 -6.79 -10.14
N LEU A 737 10.49 -7.55 -11.08
CA LEU A 737 10.78 -8.98 -10.92
C LEU A 737 12.12 -9.27 -10.21
N MET A 738 12.94 -8.25 -9.91
CA MET A 738 14.30 -8.44 -9.35
C MET A 738 14.34 -8.54 -7.83
N LEU A 739 13.25 -8.19 -7.14
CA LEU A 739 13.12 -8.39 -5.69
C LEU A 739 12.30 -9.66 -5.47
N TYR A 740 12.97 -10.82 -5.52
CA TYR A 740 12.41 -12.13 -5.19
C TYR A 740 11.82 -12.19 -3.75
N SER A 741 12.04 -11.16 -2.93
CA SER A 741 11.50 -11.00 -1.58
C SER A 741 10.28 -10.05 -1.47
N SER A 742 9.87 -9.31 -2.50
CA SER A 742 8.81 -8.28 -2.33
C SER A 742 7.81 -8.09 -3.47
N GLY A 743 8.09 -8.56 -4.69
CA GLY A 743 7.14 -8.48 -5.83
C GLY A 743 6.39 -7.14 -5.94
N CYS A 744 7.14 -6.05 -5.90
CA CYS A 744 6.62 -4.69 -5.83
C CYS A 744 6.22 -4.18 -7.23
N VAL A 745 5.07 -3.50 -7.31
CA VAL A 745 4.60 -2.84 -8.53
C VAL A 745 4.70 -1.35 -8.35
N GLN A 746 5.26 -0.65 -9.34
CA GLN A 746 5.44 0.79 -9.30
C GLN A 746 4.81 1.49 -10.51
N VAL A 747 4.24 2.67 -10.30
CA VAL A 747 3.79 3.58 -11.37
C VAL A 747 4.73 4.78 -11.40
N GLN A 748 5.47 4.93 -12.49
CA GLN A 748 6.39 6.04 -12.72
C GLN A 748 5.70 7.12 -13.54
N LEU A 749 5.69 8.37 -13.07
CA LEU A 749 5.05 9.50 -13.74
C LEU A 749 6.09 10.44 -14.39
N TYR A 750 5.92 10.66 -15.68
CA TYR A 750 6.76 11.54 -16.50
C TYR A 750 5.96 12.75 -16.99
N PRO A 751 6.14 13.95 -16.41
CA PRO A 751 5.46 15.15 -16.88
C PRO A 751 5.94 15.54 -18.28
N ILE A 752 4.97 15.92 -19.10
CA ILE A 752 5.18 16.47 -20.43
C ILE A 752 4.83 17.96 -20.37
N GLN A 753 5.84 18.80 -20.19
CA GLN A 753 5.64 20.24 -20.03
C GLN A 753 5.05 20.87 -21.31
N LYS A 754 4.03 21.71 -21.12
CA LYS A 754 3.54 22.67 -22.14
C LYS A 754 4.50 23.88 -22.14
N THR A 755 5.73 23.76 -22.63
CA THR A 755 6.60 24.96 -22.73
C THR A 755 6.08 25.90 -23.81
N SER A 756 5.58 27.05 -23.36
CA SER A 756 5.52 28.29 -24.13
C SER A 756 6.93 28.91 -24.10
N GLN A 757 7.48 29.32 -25.25
CA GLN A 757 8.84 29.87 -25.49
C GLN A 757 9.91 28.77 -25.76
N SER A 758 10.79 28.83 -26.77
CA SER A 758 11.25 29.90 -27.67
C SER A 758 11.36 29.41 -29.13
N ARG A 759 11.28 30.33 -30.11
CA ARG A 759 11.28 30.04 -31.56
C ARG A 759 12.64 29.62 -32.15
N LEU A 760 13.61 29.18 -31.33
CA LEU A 760 15.00 29.01 -31.78
C LEU A 760 15.68 27.68 -31.39
N SER A 761 14.94 26.66 -30.96
CA SER A 761 15.54 25.35 -30.71
C SER A 761 14.66 24.21 -31.23
N SER A 762 15.17 23.45 -32.19
CA SER A 762 14.63 22.18 -32.67
C SER A 762 14.87 21.01 -31.70
N SER A 763 15.25 21.27 -30.45
CA SER A 763 15.54 20.24 -29.46
C SER A 763 14.26 19.60 -28.93
N VAL A 764 14.12 18.28 -29.13
CA VAL A 764 13.09 17.46 -28.48
C VAL A 764 13.24 17.56 -26.96
N SER A 765 12.19 17.94 -26.25
CA SER A 765 12.23 18.00 -24.77
C SER A 765 12.34 16.59 -24.19
N THR A 766 13.32 16.38 -23.30
CA THR A 766 13.44 15.12 -22.55
C THR A 766 12.54 15.18 -21.31
N ALA A 767 11.55 14.29 -21.23
CA ALA A 767 10.73 14.17 -20.03
C ALA A 767 11.55 13.50 -18.92
N LYS A 768 11.54 14.07 -17.72
CA LYS A 768 12.23 13.51 -16.55
C LYS A 768 11.21 12.87 -15.62
N LEU A 769 11.58 11.78 -14.97
CA LEU A 769 10.79 11.15 -13.92
C LEU A 769 10.62 12.13 -12.75
N THR A 770 9.39 12.39 -12.31
CA THR A 770 9.13 13.24 -11.13
C THR A 770 8.63 12.47 -9.93
N ASP A 771 7.74 11.50 -10.15
CA ASP A 771 7.04 10.80 -9.08
C ASP A 771 7.05 9.29 -9.33
N ILE A 772 7.26 8.51 -8.27
CA ILE A 772 7.18 7.05 -8.28
C ILE A 772 6.16 6.63 -7.23
N LEU A 773 5.07 6.02 -7.65
CA LEU A 773 4.14 5.35 -6.76
C LEU A 773 4.58 3.91 -6.59
N VAL A 774 4.81 3.46 -5.36
CA VAL A 774 5.31 2.11 -5.04
C VAL A 774 4.23 1.35 -4.28
N VAL A 775 3.82 0.19 -4.80
CA VAL A 775 2.84 -0.71 -4.18
C VAL A 775 3.49 -2.05 -3.90
N ASN A 776 3.66 -2.37 -2.61
CA ASN A 776 4.26 -3.62 -2.14
C ASN A 776 3.26 -4.79 -2.18
N LYS A 777 2.68 -5.06 -3.36
CA LYS A 777 1.73 -6.15 -3.60
C LYS A 777 1.97 -6.77 -4.97
N VAL A 778 1.78 -8.09 -5.06
CA VAL A 778 1.89 -8.87 -6.30
C VAL A 778 0.51 -9.07 -6.91
N GLY A 779 0.37 -8.93 -8.22
CA GLY A 779 -0.87 -9.26 -8.93
C GLY A 779 -0.99 -8.61 -10.30
N LYS A 780 -2.13 -8.83 -10.96
CA LYS A 780 -2.54 -8.07 -12.14
C LYS A 780 -3.11 -6.73 -11.70
N PHE A 781 -2.46 -5.65 -12.13
CA PHE A 781 -2.88 -4.29 -11.84
C PHE A 781 -3.40 -3.57 -13.09
N ALA A 782 -4.40 -2.72 -12.88
CA ALA A 782 -4.85 -1.72 -13.83
C ALA A 782 -4.80 -0.34 -13.17
N VAL A 783 -4.67 0.72 -13.96
CA VAL A 783 -4.58 2.08 -13.43
C VAL A 783 -5.56 2.98 -14.16
N HIS A 784 -6.32 3.76 -13.40
CA HIS A 784 -7.26 4.76 -13.88
C HIS A 784 -6.90 6.14 -13.35
N VAL A 785 -7.37 7.19 -14.03
CA VAL A 785 -7.27 8.57 -13.55
C VAL A 785 -8.66 9.16 -13.55
N VAL A 786 -9.23 9.35 -12.35
CA VAL A 786 -10.59 9.84 -12.14
C VAL A 786 -10.54 11.05 -11.21
N ASP A 787 -11.11 12.18 -11.61
CA ASP A 787 -11.16 13.40 -10.79
C ASP A 787 -9.78 13.87 -10.25
N ASN A 788 -8.77 13.92 -11.13
CA ASN A 788 -7.37 14.22 -10.79
C ASN A 788 -6.74 13.28 -9.75
N LEU A 789 -7.28 12.07 -9.61
CA LEU A 789 -6.78 11.04 -8.71
C LEU A 789 -6.32 9.83 -9.51
N LEU A 790 -5.09 9.39 -9.27
CA LEU A 790 -4.58 8.15 -9.81
C LEU A 790 -5.08 6.98 -8.95
N LEU A 791 -5.75 6.02 -9.58
CA LEU A 791 -6.35 4.85 -8.96
C LEU A 791 -5.67 3.59 -9.45
N MET A 792 -5.25 2.72 -8.55
CA MET A 792 -4.62 1.45 -8.90
C MET A 792 -5.52 0.29 -8.47
N HIS A 793 -5.99 -0.48 -9.45
CA HIS A 793 -6.89 -1.60 -9.29
C HIS A 793 -6.11 -2.91 -9.24
N GLN A 794 -6.35 -3.79 -8.26
CA GLN A 794 -5.79 -5.15 -8.22
C GLN A 794 -6.87 -6.20 -8.47
N GLN A 795 -6.89 -6.76 -9.69
CA GLN A 795 -7.95 -7.66 -10.13
C GLN A 795 -8.07 -8.94 -9.30
N GLN A 796 -6.95 -9.52 -8.85
CA GLN A 796 -6.96 -10.84 -8.17
C GLN A 796 -7.41 -10.80 -6.72
N LEU A 797 -7.28 -9.65 -6.06
CA LEU A 797 -7.63 -9.50 -4.65
C LEU A 797 -8.86 -8.61 -4.45
N GLN A 798 -9.50 -8.16 -5.54
CA GLN A 798 -10.67 -7.28 -5.52
C GLN A 798 -10.45 -5.98 -4.70
N TYR A 799 -9.27 -5.36 -4.81
CA TYR A 799 -8.91 -4.16 -4.04
C TYR A 799 -8.56 -2.96 -4.94
N HIS A 800 -8.82 -1.74 -4.45
CA HIS A 800 -8.25 -0.50 -4.97
C HIS A 800 -7.15 0.01 -4.01
N PHE A 801 -6.01 0.41 -4.55
CA PHE A 801 -4.85 0.98 -3.84
C PHE A 801 -4.65 2.46 -4.23
N PRO A 802 -3.95 3.26 -3.40
CA PRO A 802 -4.41 4.56 -2.91
C PRO A 802 -4.63 5.62 -3.99
N LEU A 803 -5.60 6.51 -3.70
CA LEU A 803 -5.84 7.75 -4.42
C LEU A 803 -4.60 8.66 -4.32
N PHE A 804 -3.84 8.78 -5.40
CA PHE A 804 -2.68 9.67 -5.40
C PHE A 804 -3.07 11.06 -5.91
N GLN A 805 -2.84 12.07 -5.07
CA GLN A 805 -2.92 13.48 -5.44
C GLN A 805 -1.51 14.01 -5.68
N VAL A 806 -1.12 14.10 -6.95
CA VAL A 806 0.18 14.66 -7.38
C VAL A 806 0.27 16.11 -6.90
N LYS A 807 1.35 16.47 -6.19
CA LYS A 807 1.70 17.80 -5.59
C LYS A 807 1.30 18.11 -4.14
N LEU A 808 0.67 17.22 -3.38
CA LEU A 808 0.53 17.40 -1.91
C LEU A 808 1.48 16.44 -1.18
N GLN A 809 2.51 16.99 -0.53
CA GLN A 809 3.32 16.25 0.43
C GLN A 809 2.73 16.44 1.84
N PRO A 810 2.50 15.36 2.61
CA PRO A 810 2.52 13.95 2.24
C PRO A 810 1.24 13.53 1.48
N PRO A 811 1.23 12.37 0.79
CA PRO A 811 -0.01 11.78 0.27
C PRO A 811 -1.05 11.72 1.40
N ILE A 812 -2.23 12.31 1.16
CA ILE A 812 -3.26 12.54 2.19
C ILE A 812 -3.84 11.23 2.75
N LEU A 813 -3.68 10.13 2.02
CA LEU A 813 -4.22 8.82 2.39
C LEU A 813 -3.08 7.88 2.77
N SER A 814 -3.11 7.44 4.02
CA SER A 814 -2.32 6.31 4.51
C SER A 814 -2.60 5.07 3.67
N THR A 815 -1.70 4.09 3.75
CA THR A 815 -1.68 2.80 3.06
C THR A 815 -2.87 1.87 3.37
N SER A 816 -3.99 2.39 3.89
CA SER A 816 -5.22 1.65 4.15
C SER A 816 -6.04 1.49 2.86
N SER A 817 -6.25 0.23 2.49
CA SER A 817 -7.15 -0.16 1.41
C SER A 817 -8.56 0.34 1.67
N LEU A 818 -9.17 1.02 0.70
CA LEU A 818 -10.63 1.17 0.69
C LEU A 818 -11.22 -0.22 0.39
N SER A 819 -11.76 -0.86 1.41
CA SER A 819 -12.38 -2.17 1.31
C SER A 819 -13.62 -2.12 0.41
N SER A 820 -13.59 -2.82 -0.72
CA SER A 820 -14.79 -3.52 -1.15
C SER A 820 -14.90 -4.74 -0.26
N SER A 821 -15.88 -4.72 0.64
CA SER A 821 -16.35 -5.85 1.44
C SER A 821 -16.06 -7.21 0.79
N SER A 822 -15.27 -8.04 1.48
CA SER A 822 -15.05 -9.44 1.17
C SER A 822 -16.31 -10.23 1.45
N SER A 823 -17.13 -10.35 0.42
CA SER A 823 -17.91 -11.54 0.13
C SER A 823 -18.03 -11.60 -1.38
N SER A 824 -18.26 -12.78 -1.93
CA SER A 824 -19.00 -12.96 -3.17
C SER A 824 -20.40 -12.33 -3.05
N SER A 825 -20.47 -11.03 -2.79
CA SER A 825 -21.68 -10.24 -2.89
C SER A 825 -21.79 -9.86 -4.34
N LEU A 826 -22.68 -10.56 -5.03
CA LEU A 826 -23.23 -10.08 -6.28
C LEU A 826 -23.65 -8.62 -6.05
N SER A 827 -22.96 -7.67 -6.69
CA SER A 827 -23.42 -6.29 -6.68
C SER A 827 -24.68 -6.23 -7.52
N HIS A 828 -25.75 -5.70 -6.95
CA HIS A 828 -27.04 -5.56 -7.60
C HIS A 828 -27.15 -4.17 -8.23
N PHE A 829 -27.42 -4.11 -9.53
CA PHE A 829 -27.70 -2.87 -10.25
C PHE A 829 -28.82 -3.15 -11.24
N ASP A 830 -29.93 -2.39 -11.19
CA ASP A 830 -31.10 -2.54 -12.08
C ASP A 830 -31.54 -4.01 -12.32
N ASN A 831 -31.74 -4.78 -11.25
CA ASN A 831 -32.13 -6.21 -11.26
C ASN A 831 -31.07 -7.22 -11.78
N PHE A 832 -29.84 -6.79 -12.05
CA PHE A 832 -28.73 -7.69 -12.44
C PHE A 832 -27.70 -7.85 -11.33
N SER A 833 -27.19 -9.06 -11.20
CA SER A 833 -26.23 -9.48 -10.18
C SER A 833 -24.87 -9.75 -10.83
N PHE A 834 -23.80 -9.11 -10.35
CA PHE A 834 -22.46 -9.29 -10.95
C PHE A 834 -21.31 -9.35 -9.94
N GLU A 835 -20.21 -9.98 -10.35
CA GLU A 835 -18.99 -10.13 -9.56
C GLU A 835 -18.08 -8.91 -9.75
N LEU A 836 -17.85 -8.14 -8.69
CA LEU A 836 -16.85 -7.07 -8.71
C LEU A 836 -15.45 -7.65 -8.97
N TYR A 837 -14.67 -6.98 -9.81
CA TYR A 837 -13.30 -7.37 -10.13
C TYR A 837 -13.14 -8.77 -10.73
N CYS A 838 -14.14 -9.19 -11.52
CA CYS A 838 -14.05 -10.46 -12.23
C CYS A 838 -12.73 -10.54 -13.04
N PRO A 839 -12.02 -11.69 -13.08
CA PRO A 839 -10.75 -11.84 -13.80
C PRO A 839 -10.81 -11.47 -15.29
N ASN A 840 -12.00 -11.45 -15.86
CA ASN A 840 -12.26 -11.10 -17.26
C ASN A 840 -12.51 -9.59 -17.47
N TRP A 841 -12.59 -8.77 -16.42
CA TRP A 841 -12.78 -7.34 -16.58
C TRP A 841 -11.66 -6.72 -17.40
N ILE A 842 -12.05 -5.90 -18.36
CA ILE A 842 -11.16 -5.14 -19.21
C ILE A 842 -11.24 -3.68 -18.77
N PHE A 843 -10.08 -3.11 -18.44
CA PHE A 843 -9.93 -1.74 -17.96
C PHE A 843 -9.51 -0.86 -19.13
N TYR A 844 -10.34 0.12 -19.45
CA TYR A 844 -10.06 1.12 -20.47
C TYR A 844 -9.89 2.47 -19.79
N GLN A 845 -8.76 3.10 -20.07
CA GLN A 845 -8.50 4.44 -19.56
C GLN A 845 -9.52 5.44 -20.15
N PRO A 846 -9.79 6.55 -19.45
CA PRO A 846 -9.34 6.86 -18.10
C PRO A 846 -10.18 6.19 -16.98
N ASP A 847 -11.43 5.81 -17.25
CA ASP A 847 -12.45 5.49 -16.23
C ASP A 847 -13.47 4.40 -16.61
N ILE A 848 -13.25 3.65 -17.69
CA ILE A 848 -14.21 2.67 -18.24
C ILE A 848 -13.83 1.24 -17.86
N ILE A 849 -14.80 0.45 -17.41
CA ILE A 849 -14.65 -0.99 -17.13
C ILE A 849 -15.69 -1.76 -17.94
N VAL A 850 -15.24 -2.82 -18.61
CA VAL A 850 -16.09 -3.73 -19.39
C VAL A 850 -16.01 -5.13 -18.81
N ASP A 851 -17.16 -5.75 -18.60
CA ASP A 851 -17.27 -7.17 -18.22
C ASP A 851 -17.70 -8.03 -19.42
N PRO A 852 -16.81 -8.84 -20.01
CA PRO A 852 -17.13 -9.71 -21.14
C PRO A 852 -18.13 -10.82 -20.80
N LYS A 853 -18.19 -11.29 -19.55
CA LYS A 853 -19.10 -12.40 -19.16
C LYS A 853 -20.56 -11.96 -19.18
N LEU A 854 -20.80 -10.72 -18.75
CA LEU A 854 -22.15 -10.15 -18.73
C LEU A 854 -22.59 -9.66 -20.10
N GLY A 855 -21.65 -9.54 -21.05
CA GLY A 855 -21.90 -9.15 -22.42
C GLY A 855 -22.61 -7.80 -22.61
N SER A 856 -22.81 -7.01 -21.54
CA SER A 856 -23.82 -5.95 -21.55
C SER A 856 -23.57 -4.72 -20.67
N CYS A 857 -22.49 -4.63 -19.90
CA CYS A 857 -22.30 -3.49 -18.99
C CYS A 857 -20.98 -2.74 -19.24
N LEU A 858 -21.11 -1.51 -19.75
CA LEU A 858 -20.06 -0.50 -19.75
C LEU A 858 -20.22 0.29 -18.45
N TRP A 859 -19.29 0.09 -17.53
CA TRP A 859 -19.29 0.78 -16.24
C TRP A 859 -18.35 1.97 -16.32
N LYS A 860 -18.80 3.09 -15.77
CA LYS A 860 -17.97 4.25 -15.50
C LYS A 860 -17.67 4.31 -14.00
N LEU A 861 -16.43 4.59 -13.65
CA LEU A 861 -16.00 4.71 -12.27
C LEU A 861 -16.21 6.15 -11.76
N GLU A 862 -16.94 6.32 -10.65
CA GLU A 862 -17.18 7.64 -10.02
C GLU A 862 -16.97 7.59 -8.50
N PHE A 863 -16.66 8.75 -7.90
CA PHE A 863 -16.50 8.89 -6.45
C PHE A 863 -17.77 9.35 -5.75
N ASN A 864 -18.05 8.74 -4.60
CA ASN A 864 -19.02 9.22 -3.63
C ASN A 864 -18.30 9.69 -2.37
N PHE A 865 -18.28 11.00 -2.16
CA PHE A 865 -17.55 11.63 -1.06
C PHE A 865 -18.32 11.67 0.27
N GLN A 866 -19.56 11.19 0.33
CA GLN A 866 -20.35 11.13 1.57
C GLN A 866 -19.64 10.37 2.70
N TYR A 867 -18.74 9.45 2.34
CA TYR A 867 -17.99 8.60 3.27
C TYR A 867 -16.51 9.01 3.41
N ALA A 868 -16.10 10.16 2.88
CA ALA A 868 -14.70 10.59 2.94
C ALA A 868 -14.18 10.78 4.37
N GLU A 869 -15.06 11.10 5.33
CA GLU A 869 -14.72 11.28 6.74
C GLU A 869 -14.29 9.97 7.44
N SER A 870 -14.79 8.81 7.02
CA SER A 870 -14.34 7.53 7.60
C SER A 870 -12.92 7.15 7.15
N VAL A 871 -12.43 7.73 6.06
CA VAL A 871 -11.14 7.41 5.44
C VAL A 871 -10.05 8.43 5.82
N ILE A 872 -10.41 9.71 5.97
CA ILE A 872 -9.46 10.79 6.28
C ILE A 872 -9.75 11.32 7.69
N SER A 873 -8.93 10.90 8.67
CA SER A 873 -9.13 11.24 10.09
C SER A 873 -8.93 12.73 10.41
N SER A 874 -8.07 13.43 9.67
CA SER A 874 -7.79 14.85 9.91
C SER A 874 -8.82 15.74 9.19
N LYS A 875 -9.57 16.53 9.96
CA LYS A 875 -10.62 17.43 9.45
C LYS A 875 -10.08 18.45 8.44
N THR A 876 -8.92 19.06 8.73
CA THR A 876 -8.26 20.02 7.82
C THR A 876 -7.81 19.37 6.51
N LYS A 877 -7.24 18.16 6.57
CA LYS A 877 -6.85 17.39 5.36
C LYS A 877 -8.07 16.90 4.57
N LEU A 878 -9.14 16.51 5.24
CA LEU A 878 -10.40 16.09 4.63
C LEU A 878 -11.02 17.25 3.82
N ILE A 879 -11.10 18.44 4.40
CA ILE A 879 -11.57 19.63 3.66
C ILE A 879 -10.62 19.95 2.50
N ALA A 880 -9.30 19.96 2.72
CA ALA A 880 -8.32 20.21 1.66
C ALA A 880 -8.46 19.23 0.48
N PHE A 881 -8.80 17.98 0.76
CA PHE A 881 -9.09 16.97 -0.24
C PHE A 881 -10.41 17.26 -0.95
N LEU A 882 -11.52 17.45 -0.21
CA LEU A 882 -12.86 17.60 -0.76
C LEU A 882 -13.05 18.84 -1.63
N ILE A 883 -12.45 19.98 -1.27
CA ILE A 883 -12.58 21.24 -2.04
C ILE A 883 -11.95 21.15 -3.45
N ARG A 884 -11.11 20.15 -3.69
CA ARG A 884 -10.47 19.87 -5.00
C ARG A 884 -11.16 18.74 -5.75
N ARG A 885 -12.36 18.32 -5.34
CA ARG A 885 -13.13 17.24 -5.96
C ARG A 885 -14.38 17.75 -6.65
N ASN A 886 -14.74 17.11 -7.74
CA ASN A 886 -16.04 17.31 -8.38
C ASN A 886 -17.16 16.78 -7.46
N ASN A 887 -18.27 17.52 -7.33
CA ASN A 887 -19.47 17.13 -6.57
C ASN A 887 -19.33 16.97 -5.03
N ALA A 888 -18.22 17.42 -4.43
CA ALA A 888 -18.02 17.33 -2.98
C ALA A 888 -18.57 18.53 -2.17
N GLY A 889 -19.08 19.58 -2.84
CA GLY A 889 -19.45 20.84 -2.18
C GLY A 889 -20.58 20.68 -1.15
N ASP A 890 -21.59 19.88 -1.46
CA ASP A 890 -22.70 19.60 -0.52
C ASP A 890 -22.23 18.78 0.70
N VAL A 891 -21.28 17.86 0.50
CA VAL A 891 -20.66 17.08 1.57
C VAL A 891 -19.86 18.00 2.50
N VAL A 892 -19.05 18.90 1.94
CA VAL A 892 -18.30 19.91 2.71
C VAL A 892 -19.24 20.76 3.56
N GLN A 893 -20.35 21.24 2.99
CA GLN A 893 -21.34 22.05 3.70
C GLN A 893 -21.97 21.28 4.87
N LYS A 894 -22.40 20.04 4.65
CA LYS A 894 -22.97 19.17 5.69
C LYS A 894 -21.98 18.85 6.81
N LEU A 895 -20.72 18.57 6.47
CA LEU A 895 -19.67 18.28 7.46
C LEU A 895 -19.38 19.51 8.34
N LEU A 896 -19.21 20.69 7.73
CA LEU A 896 -18.95 21.93 8.46
C LEU A 896 -20.12 22.30 9.39
N LEU A 897 -21.36 22.23 8.91
CA LEU A 897 -22.55 22.46 9.73
C LEU A 897 -22.58 21.53 10.95
N ARG A 898 -22.32 20.23 10.74
CA ARG A 898 -22.32 19.25 11.84
C ARG A 898 -21.19 19.48 12.83
N TRP A 899 -19.97 19.72 12.37
CA TRP A 899 -18.82 19.95 13.26
C TRP A 899 -18.95 21.25 14.06
N LEU A 900 -19.51 22.31 13.47
CA LEU A 900 -19.81 23.55 14.17
C LEU A 900 -20.92 23.34 15.21
N ARG A 901 -22.01 22.65 14.86
CA ARG A 901 -23.09 22.32 15.81
C ARG A 901 -22.57 21.53 17.02
N GLN A 902 -21.63 20.61 16.80
CA GLN A 902 -21.02 19.78 17.86
C GLN A 902 -19.85 20.46 18.59
N ARG A 903 -19.48 21.70 18.22
CA ARG A 903 -18.27 22.40 18.70
C ARG A 903 -16.99 21.56 18.60
N ALA A 904 -16.90 20.75 17.54
CA ALA A 904 -15.86 19.74 17.39
C ALA A 904 -14.55 20.27 16.77
N LEU A 905 -14.47 21.58 16.46
CA LEU A 905 -13.31 22.22 15.83
C LEU A 905 -12.65 23.19 16.83
N ASN A 906 -11.32 23.14 16.91
CA ASN A 906 -10.57 24.18 17.62
C ASN A 906 -10.36 25.43 16.73
N ILE A 907 -9.92 26.55 17.33
CA ILE A 907 -9.81 27.83 16.63
C ILE A 907 -8.77 27.82 15.50
N GLN A 908 -7.70 27.03 15.64
CA GLN A 908 -6.64 26.90 14.63
C GLN A 908 -7.14 26.09 13.44
N GLU A 909 -7.81 24.96 13.68
CA GLU A 909 -8.43 24.12 12.66
C GLU A 909 -9.51 24.87 11.89
N LEU A 910 -10.31 25.67 12.58
CA LEU A 910 -11.34 26.51 11.97
C LEU A 910 -10.71 27.51 10.99
N ARG A 911 -9.64 28.21 11.41
CA ARG A 911 -8.91 29.17 10.57
C ARG A 911 -8.30 28.48 9.35
N ASP A 912 -7.61 27.36 9.57
CA ASP A 912 -7.01 26.57 8.49
C ASP A 912 -8.03 26.08 7.47
N ILE A 913 -9.22 25.66 7.92
CA ILE A 913 -10.33 25.23 7.06
C ILE A 913 -10.82 26.40 6.20
N PHE A 914 -11.09 27.56 6.80
CA PHE A 914 -11.56 28.73 6.06
C PHE A 914 -10.50 29.22 5.07
N ASP A 915 -9.23 29.25 5.48
CA ASP A 915 -8.13 29.66 4.61
C ASP A 915 -7.98 28.74 3.40
N ARG A 916 -8.13 27.42 3.58
CA ARG A 916 -8.10 26.45 2.47
C ARG A 916 -9.26 26.62 1.51
N ILE A 917 -10.48 26.86 2.02
CA ILE A 917 -11.66 27.10 1.19
C ILE A 917 -11.48 28.38 0.38
N ASN A 918 -11.10 29.48 1.04
CA ASN A 918 -10.96 30.80 0.41
C ASN A 918 -9.74 30.86 -0.53
N PHE A 919 -8.68 30.11 -0.29
CA PHE A 919 -7.53 29.99 -1.21
C PHE A 919 -7.94 29.48 -2.61
N VAL A 920 -8.88 28.52 -2.67
CA VAL A 920 -9.40 27.98 -3.94
C VAL A 920 -10.30 28.99 -4.66
N ILE A 921 -10.99 29.85 -3.90
CA ILE A 921 -11.92 30.86 -4.42
C ILE A 921 -11.18 32.14 -4.85
N SER A 922 -9.98 32.39 -4.32
CA SER A 922 -9.27 33.66 -4.50
C SER A 922 -9.00 34.01 -5.98
N PRO A 923 -9.31 35.25 -6.42
CA PRO A 923 -9.11 35.69 -7.80
C PRO A 923 -7.63 35.78 -8.25
N LYS A 924 -6.68 35.66 -7.31
CA LYS A 924 -5.23 35.65 -7.58
C LYS A 924 -4.76 34.31 -8.19
N ASN A 925 -5.47 33.20 -7.99
CA ASN A 925 -5.11 31.88 -8.53
C ASN A 925 -5.71 31.63 -9.92
N LYS A 926 -5.21 32.34 -10.95
CA LYS A 926 -5.70 32.18 -12.33
C LYS A 926 -5.21 30.92 -13.08
N ASP A 927 -4.21 30.21 -12.55
CA ASP A 927 -3.58 29.04 -13.20
C ASP A 927 -4.27 27.69 -12.86
N GLU A 928 -5.12 27.65 -11.83
CA GLU A 928 -5.87 26.46 -11.36
C GLU A 928 -7.39 26.56 -11.62
N LYS A 929 -7.77 27.10 -12.79
CA LYS A 929 -9.17 27.40 -13.19
C LYS A 929 -10.18 26.24 -13.21
N THR A 930 -9.83 25.04 -12.76
CA THR A 930 -10.62 23.82 -12.99
C THR A 930 -10.85 22.94 -11.76
N ASP A 931 -10.45 23.34 -10.55
CA ASP A 931 -10.80 22.62 -9.33
C ASP A 931 -12.23 23.01 -8.90
N LYS A 932 -13.16 22.24 -9.44
CA LYS A 932 -14.61 22.46 -9.42
C LYS A 932 -15.23 22.01 -8.09
N THR A 933 -15.42 22.94 -7.17
CA THR A 933 -16.64 23.03 -6.33
C THR A 933 -16.82 24.47 -5.86
N PRO A 934 -17.73 25.27 -6.46
CA PRO A 934 -17.93 26.64 -6.02
C PRO A 934 -18.73 26.66 -4.70
N LEU A 935 -18.04 26.67 -3.56
CA LEU A 935 -18.63 27.10 -2.29
C LEU A 935 -18.72 28.63 -2.30
N THR A 936 -19.82 29.18 -2.81
CA THR A 936 -20.09 30.63 -2.78
C THR A 936 -20.36 31.11 -1.35
N GLN A 937 -20.01 32.36 -1.01
CA GLN A 937 -20.31 32.98 0.29
C GLN A 937 -21.79 32.85 0.67
N ASN A 938 -22.72 33.14 -0.26
CA ASN A 938 -24.17 32.97 -0.05
C ASN A 938 -24.56 31.55 0.38
N ALA A 939 -24.04 30.52 -0.29
CA ALA A 939 -24.32 29.13 0.08
C ALA A 939 -23.77 28.77 1.48
N THR A 940 -22.62 29.34 1.86
CA THR A 940 -22.05 29.18 3.20
C THR A 940 -22.95 29.82 4.26
N ILE A 941 -23.50 31.00 4.00
CA ILE A 941 -24.44 31.67 4.91
C ILE A 941 -25.73 30.87 5.03
N GLU A 942 -26.39 30.59 3.91
CA GLU A 942 -27.72 29.97 3.85
C GLU A 942 -27.72 28.55 4.43
N LYS A 943 -26.68 27.76 4.17
CA LYS A 943 -26.64 26.35 4.57
C LYS A 943 -25.87 26.05 5.86
N ILE A 944 -25.00 26.96 6.32
CA ILE A 944 -24.19 26.74 7.53
C ILE A 944 -24.56 27.73 8.63
N PHE A 945 -24.39 29.04 8.40
CA PHE A 945 -24.51 30.03 9.48
C PHE A 945 -25.96 30.36 9.85
N GLN A 946 -26.88 30.49 8.88
CA GLN A 946 -28.30 30.74 9.16
C GLN A 946 -28.96 29.62 9.97
N PRO A 947 -28.82 28.33 9.60
CA PRO A 947 -29.37 27.22 10.40
C PRO A 947 -28.83 27.18 11.82
N LEU A 948 -27.56 27.58 12.04
CA LEU A 948 -26.97 27.66 13.37
C LEU A 948 -27.53 28.84 14.17
N SER A 949 -27.76 29.99 13.55
CA SER A 949 -28.32 31.17 14.23
C SER A 949 -29.76 31.00 14.69
N THR A 950 -30.55 30.15 14.02
CA THR A 950 -31.97 29.92 14.36
C THR A 950 -32.19 28.91 15.49
N LEU A 951 -31.14 28.23 15.96
CA LEU A 951 -31.25 27.22 17.01
C LEU A 951 -31.16 27.86 18.40
N GLU A 952 -32.17 27.66 19.25
CA GLU A 952 -32.26 28.24 20.61
C GLU A 952 -31.08 27.84 21.52
N GLU A 953 -30.47 26.68 21.30
CA GLU A 953 -29.34 26.14 22.10
C GLU A 953 -27.98 26.78 21.77
N THR A 954 -27.91 27.67 20.76
CA THR A 954 -26.62 28.19 20.27
C THR A 954 -26.20 29.46 21.00
N ASP A 955 -24.99 29.44 21.57
CA ASP A 955 -24.33 30.65 22.08
C ASP A 955 -23.99 31.60 20.93
N GLN A 956 -24.73 32.72 20.88
CA GLN A 956 -24.62 33.74 19.85
C GLN A 956 -23.25 34.43 19.83
N LEU A 957 -22.61 34.59 20.99
CA LEU A 957 -21.28 35.18 21.08
C LEU A 957 -20.22 34.25 20.47
N TRP A 958 -20.33 32.96 20.74
CA TRP A 958 -19.46 31.96 20.11
C TRP A 958 -19.63 31.94 18.60
N LEU A 959 -20.87 31.96 18.10
CA LEU A 959 -21.15 31.95 16.66
C LEU A 959 -20.62 33.21 15.96
N ALA A 960 -20.75 34.38 16.61
CA ALA A 960 -20.16 35.63 16.13
C ALA A 960 -18.62 35.54 16.01
N LYS A 961 -17.94 34.93 16.99
CA LYS A 961 -16.48 34.70 16.95
C LYS A 961 -16.07 33.76 15.81
N VAL A 962 -16.85 32.72 15.53
CA VAL A 962 -16.62 31.81 14.38
C VAL A 962 -16.77 32.57 13.06
N LEU A 963 -17.83 33.40 12.93
CA LEU A 963 -18.07 34.21 11.74
C LEU A 963 -16.98 35.27 11.52
N LEU A 964 -16.44 35.85 12.60
CA LEU A 964 -15.27 36.75 12.54
C LEU A 964 -14.03 36.05 11.98
N GLN A 965 -13.76 34.79 12.35
CA GLN A 965 -12.64 34.04 11.76
C GLN A 965 -12.86 33.78 10.27
N TYR A 966 -14.10 33.57 9.82
CA TYR A 966 -14.42 33.44 8.40
C TYR A 966 -14.19 34.75 7.63
N VAL A 967 -14.67 35.88 8.17
CA VAL A 967 -14.44 37.21 7.60
C VAL A 967 -12.95 37.54 7.53
N GLN A 968 -12.19 37.25 8.58
CA GLN A 968 -10.74 37.43 8.61
C GLN A 968 -10.05 36.65 7.47
N SER A 969 -10.46 35.41 7.25
CA SER A 969 -9.96 34.59 6.15
C SER A 969 -10.28 35.18 4.77
N LEU A 970 -11.51 35.65 4.55
CA LEU A 970 -11.91 36.31 3.29
C LEU A 970 -11.02 37.53 2.99
N LEU A 971 -10.78 38.37 3.99
CA LEU A 971 -9.93 39.55 3.87
C LEU A 971 -8.46 39.19 3.58
N ASN A 972 -7.92 38.15 4.24
CA ASN A 972 -6.56 37.68 4.01
C ASN A 972 -6.31 37.22 2.56
N PHE A 973 -7.34 36.73 1.87
CA PHE A 973 -7.26 36.28 0.47
C PHE A 973 -7.73 37.32 -0.56
N ASP A 974 -7.91 38.58 -0.14
CA ASP A 974 -8.40 39.70 -0.95
C ASP A 974 -9.78 39.44 -1.59
N ILE A 975 -10.66 38.71 -0.88
CA ILE A 975 -12.03 38.44 -1.32
C ILE A 975 -12.95 39.48 -0.69
N THR A 976 -13.80 40.11 -1.50
CA THR A 976 -14.80 41.06 -1.02
C THR A 976 -15.87 40.33 -0.20
N VAL A 977 -16.08 40.76 1.05
CA VAL A 977 -17.06 40.15 1.96
C VAL A 977 -18.47 40.60 1.58
N ASP A 978 -19.38 39.64 1.37
CA ASP A 978 -20.76 39.91 0.98
C ASP A 978 -21.55 40.62 2.08
N ALA A 979 -22.51 41.47 1.68
CA ALA A 979 -23.31 42.28 2.59
C ALA A 979 -24.09 41.46 3.64
N GLU A 980 -24.56 40.27 3.26
CA GLU A 980 -25.29 39.37 4.16
C GLU A 980 -24.39 38.77 5.26
N VAL A 981 -23.09 38.61 5.02
CA VAL A 981 -22.13 38.14 6.04
C VAL A 981 -22.01 39.20 7.14
N TRP A 982 -21.82 40.46 6.74
CA TRP A 982 -21.73 41.59 7.67
C TRP A 982 -23.00 41.79 8.47
N LYS A 983 -24.16 41.70 7.81
CA LYS A 983 -25.46 41.80 8.44
C LYS A 983 -25.65 40.73 9.52
N LEU A 984 -25.34 39.47 9.22
CA LEU A 984 -25.46 38.37 10.18
C LEU A 984 -24.51 38.55 11.38
N LEU A 985 -23.28 39.01 11.16
CA LEU A 985 -22.33 39.27 12.24
C LEU A 985 -22.84 40.33 13.22
N VAL A 986 -23.40 41.42 12.70
CA VAL A 986 -23.96 42.48 13.54
C VAL A 986 -25.16 42.01 14.35
N VAL A 987 -26.06 41.23 13.73
CA VAL A 987 -27.22 40.64 14.42
C VAL A 987 -26.74 39.76 15.58
N LEU A 988 -25.79 38.85 15.34
CA LEU A 988 -25.28 37.93 16.37
C LEU A 988 -24.59 38.66 17.54
N LEU A 989 -23.79 39.70 17.25
CA LEU A 989 -23.14 40.50 18.29
C LEU A 989 -24.15 41.33 19.12
N ALA A 990 -25.17 41.88 18.45
CA ALA A 990 -26.22 42.65 19.12
C ALA A 990 -27.11 41.78 20.01
N GLU A 991 -27.44 40.56 19.56
CA GLU A 991 -28.22 39.61 20.38
C GLU A 991 -27.40 39.07 21.57
N ALA A 992 -26.08 38.91 21.40
CA ALA A 992 -25.14 38.57 22.48
C ALA A 992 -24.84 39.72 23.47
N ASN A 993 -25.46 40.90 23.30
CA ASN A 993 -25.22 42.12 24.08
C ASN A 993 -23.79 42.72 24.00
N GLU A 994 -23.00 42.37 22.98
CA GLU A 994 -21.63 42.89 22.79
C GLU A 994 -21.60 44.24 22.06
N PHE A 995 -22.29 45.23 22.63
CA PHE A 995 -22.42 46.55 22.01
C PHE A 995 -21.13 47.37 22.03
N GLN A 996 -20.25 47.16 23.02
CA GLN A 996 -18.94 47.81 23.08
C GLN A 996 -18.05 47.38 21.90
N LEU A 997 -18.01 46.08 21.61
CA LEU A 997 -17.25 45.55 20.48
C LEU A 997 -17.79 46.07 19.13
N LEU A 998 -19.12 46.18 18.98
CA LEU A 998 -19.74 46.79 17.79
C LEU A 998 -19.31 48.24 17.59
N GLN A 999 -19.24 49.03 18.67
CA GLN A 999 -18.76 50.41 18.61
C GLN A 999 -17.28 50.47 18.21
N GLU A 1000 -16.42 49.69 18.85
CA GLU A 1000 -14.99 49.65 18.54
C GLU A 1000 -14.72 49.25 17.09
N MET A 1001 -15.40 48.22 16.58
CA MET A 1001 -15.26 47.78 15.19
C MET A 1001 -15.70 48.85 14.17
N LEU A 1002 -16.71 49.67 14.50
CA LEU A 1002 -17.10 50.80 13.65
C LEU A 1002 -16.08 51.94 13.72
N TYR A 1003 -15.60 52.29 14.92
CA TYR A 1003 -14.56 53.31 15.10
C TYR A 1003 -13.27 52.95 14.34
N GLN A 1004 -12.90 51.67 14.34
CA GLN A 1004 -11.76 51.13 13.59
C GLN A 1004 -12.05 50.95 12.08
N ARG A 1005 -13.24 51.33 11.59
CA ARG A 1005 -13.68 51.21 10.18
C ARG A 1005 -13.60 49.77 9.63
N VAL A 1006 -13.84 48.77 10.47
CA VAL A 1006 -13.86 47.36 10.05
C VAL A 1006 -15.12 47.06 9.22
N PHE A 1007 -16.26 47.65 9.60
CA PHE A 1007 -17.52 47.48 8.86
C PHE A 1007 -17.59 48.39 7.63
N PRO A 1008 -17.99 47.87 6.45
CA PRO A 1008 -18.24 48.70 5.29
C PRO A 1008 -19.56 49.49 5.43
N ASP A 1009 -19.63 50.66 4.80
CA ASP A 1009 -20.81 51.51 4.83
C ASP A 1009 -21.96 50.94 3.97
N LEU A 1010 -22.64 49.91 4.47
CA LEU A 1010 -23.70 49.17 3.77
C LEU A 1010 -25.09 49.51 4.30
N LYS A 1011 -26.03 49.83 3.40
CA LYS A 1011 -27.44 50.11 3.74
C LYS A 1011 -28.12 48.97 4.53
N PRO A 1012 -27.99 47.68 4.15
CA PRO A 1012 -28.56 46.58 4.93
C PRO A 1012 -28.01 46.46 6.36
N LEU A 1013 -26.75 46.87 6.56
CA LEU A 1013 -26.09 46.83 7.87
C LEU A 1013 -26.67 47.88 8.82
N ALA A 1014 -26.84 49.10 8.33
CA ALA A 1014 -27.45 50.18 9.09
C ALA A 1014 -28.89 49.85 9.51
N LEU A 1015 -29.70 49.28 8.60
CA LEU A 1015 -31.08 48.87 8.91
C LEU A 1015 -31.13 47.77 9.97
N ALA A 1016 -30.19 46.82 9.96
CA ALA A 1016 -30.10 45.80 11.00
C ALA A 1016 -29.78 46.41 12.38
N LEU A 1017 -28.88 47.39 12.46
CA LEU A 1017 -28.57 48.11 13.70
C LEU A 1017 -29.78 48.88 14.26
N VAL A 1018 -30.59 49.49 13.39
CA VAL A 1018 -31.81 50.22 13.80
C VAL A 1018 -32.79 49.29 14.51
N SER A 1019 -32.95 48.03 14.07
CA SER A 1019 -33.83 47.08 14.77
C SER A 1019 -33.42 46.78 16.21
N PHE A 1020 -32.15 47.03 16.58
CA PHE A 1020 -31.64 46.87 17.94
C PHE A 1020 -31.53 48.19 18.71
N ALA A 1021 -31.93 49.32 18.13
CA ALA A 1021 -31.92 50.63 18.78
C ALA A 1021 -32.76 50.67 20.07
N ALA A 1022 -33.83 49.87 20.16
CA ALA A 1022 -34.65 49.75 21.35
C ALA A 1022 -33.94 49.07 22.54
N LYS A 1023 -32.93 48.22 22.27
CA LYS A 1023 -32.12 47.56 23.31
C LYS A 1023 -30.92 48.40 23.74
N ASN A 1024 -30.31 49.13 22.82
CA ASN A 1024 -29.18 50.01 23.10
C ASN A 1024 -29.20 51.24 22.17
N GLU A 1025 -29.27 52.44 22.76
CA GLU A 1025 -29.30 53.71 22.06
C GLU A 1025 -28.07 53.94 21.17
N SER A 1026 -26.92 53.34 21.52
CA SER A 1026 -25.72 53.44 20.70
C SER A 1026 -25.84 52.78 19.32
N CYS A 1027 -26.65 51.73 19.15
CA CYS A 1027 -26.92 51.11 17.85
C CYS A 1027 -27.56 52.08 16.87
N PHE A 1028 -28.39 52.99 17.38
CA PHE A 1028 -29.01 54.05 16.59
C PHE A 1028 -27.96 55.03 16.07
N HIS A 1029 -27.07 55.51 16.95
CA HIS A 1029 -25.99 56.40 16.56
C HIS A 1029 -25.00 55.73 15.58
N LEU A 1030 -24.73 54.43 15.74
CA LEU A 1030 -23.91 53.64 14.81
C LEU A 1030 -24.57 53.52 13.42
N ALA A 1031 -25.88 53.26 13.37
CA ALA A 1031 -26.65 53.19 12.11
C ALA A 1031 -26.65 54.53 11.37
N LEU A 1032 -26.85 55.63 12.10
CA LEU A 1032 -26.77 56.98 11.54
C LEU A 1032 -25.38 57.29 10.99
N HIS A 1033 -24.32 56.95 11.73
CA HIS A 1033 -22.95 57.17 11.26
C HIS A 1033 -22.69 56.46 9.91
N ILE A 1034 -23.09 55.20 9.76
CA ILE A 1034 -22.97 54.45 8.49
C ILE A 1034 -23.77 55.11 7.34
N LEU A 1035 -24.99 55.58 7.61
CA LEU A 1035 -25.85 56.18 6.58
C LEU A 1035 -25.45 57.61 6.22
N MET A 1036 -24.84 58.37 7.12
CA MET A 1036 -24.37 59.74 6.86
C MET A 1036 -23.12 59.78 5.97
N HIS A 1037 -22.28 58.73 6.00
CA HIS A 1037 -21.11 58.63 5.10
C HIS A 1037 -21.47 58.21 3.67
N ARG A 1038 -22.73 57.80 3.42
CA ARG A 1038 -23.23 57.41 2.11
C ARG A 1038 -23.91 58.59 1.39
N LYS A 1039 -23.54 58.82 0.13
CA LYS A 1039 -24.08 59.93 -0.70
C LYS A 1039 -25.58 59.84 -1.06
N ASN A 1040 -26.23 58.68 -0.89
CA ASN A 1040 -27.58 58.38 -1.41
C ASN A 1040 -28.57 57.88 -0.35
N SER A 1041 -28.35 58.15 0.94
CA SER A 1041 -29.20 57.66 2.06
C SER A 1041 -29.92 58.78 2.84
N ALA A 1042 -30.12 59.92 2.18
CA ALA A 1042 -30.77 61.09 2.77
C ALA A 1042 -32.17 60.79 3.32
N ILE A 1043 -32.96 60.03 2.56
CA ILE A 1043 -34.35 59.67 2.89
C ILE A 1043 -34.37 58.81 4.16
N GLU A 1044 -33.51 57.78 4.20
CA GLU A 1044 -33.47 56.80 5.27
C GLU A 1044 -32.96 57.41 6.58
N VAL A 1045 -31.96 58.30 6.53
CA VAL A 1045 -31.50 59.05 7.71
C VAL A 1045 -32.63 59.88 8.30
N CYS A 1046 -33.40 60.57 7.45
CA CYS A 1046 -34.56 61.35 7.90
C CYS A 1046 -35.67 60.45 8.47
N GLU A 1047 -35.96 59.29 7.86
CA GLU A 1047 -36.96 58.34 8.38
C GLU A 1047 -36.56 57.76 9.75
N ILE A 1048 -35.29 57.38 9.92
CA ILE A 1048 -34.76 56.84 11.19
C ILE A 1048 -34.80 57.89 12.31
N LEU A 1049 -34.43 59.14 12.02
CA LEU A 1049 -34.54 60.26 12.98
C LEU A 1049 -35.99 60.59 13.34
N LEU A 1050 -36.90 60.46 12.38
CA LEU A 1050 -38.34 60.64 12.60
C LEU A 1050 -38.95 59.53 13.48
N GLU A 1051 -38.52 58.28 13.34
CA GLU A 1051 -38.96 57.17 14.20
C GLU A 1051 -38.59 57.39 15.68
N GLN A 1052 -37.43 57.97 15.97
CA GLN A 1052 -37.03 58.35 17.33
C GLN A 1052 -37.65 59.66 17.85
N LYS A 1053 -38.54 60.28 17.08
CA LYS A 1053 -39.18 61.57 17.40
C LYS A 1053 -38.21 62.77 17.47
N ASP A 1054 -36.99 62.67 16.95
CA ASP A 1054 -36.04 63.79 16.84
C ASP A 1054 -36.21 64.54 15.51
N ILE A 1055 -37.30 65.31 15.45
CA ILE A 1055 -37.72 66.07 14.27
C ILE A 1055 -36.74 67.21 13.94
N ILE A 1056 -36.02 67.75 14.93
CA ILE A 1056 -35.13 68.89 14.74
C ILE A 1056 -33.82 68.45 14.07
N SER A 1057 -33.25 67.32 14.51
CA SER A 1057 -32.05 66.77 13.88
C SER A 1057 -32.33 66.30 12.45
N ALA A 1058 -33.52 65.73 12.20
CA ALA A 1058 -33.97 65.37 10.86
C ALA A 1058 -34.07 66.59 9.93
N LEU A 1059 -34.62 67.71 10.43
CA LEU A 1059 -34.72 68.97 9.69
C LEU A 1059 -33.34 69.59 9.40
N LYS A 1060 -32.42 69.56 10.38
CA LYS A 1060 -31.05 70.06 10.21
C LYS A 1060 -30.27 69.25 9.17
N TYR A 1061 -30.44 67.93 9.17
CA TYR A 1061 -29.80 67.05 8.19
C TYR A 1061 -30.38 67.28 6.78
N ALA A 1062 -31.70 67.39 6.65
CA ALA A 1062 -32.36 67.74 5.39
C ALA A 1062 -31.87 69.08 4.82
N ARG A 1063 -31.57 70.07 5.68
CA ARG A 1063 -31.01 71.37 5.28
C ARG A 1063 -29.60 71.28 4.68
N HIS A 1064 -28.80 70.30 5.08
CA HIS A 1064 -27.43 70.11 4.56
C HIS A 1064 -27.38 69.43 3.18
N LEU A 1065 -28.50 68.86 2.72
CA LEU A 1065 -28.66 68.30 1.39
C LEU A 1065 -29.26 69.39 0.49
N ASP A 1066 -28.48 69.97 -0.42
CA ASP A 1066 -28.89 71.09 -1.31
C ASP A 1066 -30.13 70.80 -2.20
N ALA A 1067 -30.71 69.61 -2.14
CA ALA A 1067 -31.98 69.23 -2.78
C ALA A 1067 -32.82 68.36 -1.82
N VAL A 1068 -33.82 68.96 -1.15
CA VAL A 1068 -34.77 68.24 -0.29
C VAL A 1068 -35.84 67.56 -1.16
N ASP A 1069 -36.11 66.27 -0.95
CA ASP A 1069 -37.21 65.57 -1.63
C ASP A 1069 -38.57 66.03 -1.05
N PRO A 1070 -39.55 66.43 -1.90
CA PRO A 1070 -40.89 66.85 -1.47
C PRO A 1070 -41.60 65.82 -0.55
N VAL A 1071 -41.37 64.53 -0.75
CA VAL A 1071 -41.99 63.46 0.04
C VAL A 1071 -41.48 63.44 1.48
N ILE A 1072 -40.18 63.70 1.70
CA ILE A 1072 -39.57 63.76 3.04
C ILE A 1072 -40.09 65.00 3.78
N ALA A 1073 -40.19 66.13 3.09
CA ALA A 1073 -40.68 67.38 3.67
C ALA A 1073 -42.14 67.26 4.14
N LEU A 1074 -43.01 66.57 3.39
CA LEU A 1074 -44.37 66.26 3.83
C LEU A 1074 -44.39 65.35 5.07
N LYS A 1075 -43.56 64.29 5.11
CA LYS A 1075 -43.43 63.42 6.30
C LYS A 1075 -42.92 64.16 7.54
N LEU A 1076 -41.98 65.10 7.38
CA LEU A 1076 -41.48 65.94 8.48
C LEU A 1076 -42.57 66.86 9.05
N ILE A 1077 -43.37 67.47 8.19
CA ILE A 1077 -44.50 68.32 8.57
C ILE A 1077 -45.58 67.47 9.27
N GLU A 1078 -45.87 66.28 8.75
CA GLU A 1078 -46.83 65.36 9.35
C GLU A 1078 -46.37 64.85 10.73
N ALA A 1079 -45.10 64.45 10.86
CA ALA A 1079 -44.50 64.04 12.12
C ALA A 1079 -44.49 65.18 13.15
N ALA A 1080 -44.20 66.41 12.71
CA ALA A 1080 -44.29 67.59 13.57
C ALA A 1080 -45.73 67.85 14.05
N LYS A 1081 -46.74 67.59 13.22
CA LYS A 1081 -48.16 67.68 13.61
C LYS A 1081 -48.56 66.59 14.60
N LYS A 1082 -48.12 65.34 14.36
CA LYS A 1082 -48.35 64.17 15.25
C LYS A 1082 -47.63 64.29 16.60
N SER A 1083 -46.58 65.09 16.71
CA SER A 1083 -45.83 65.32 17.96
C SER A 1083 -46.62 66.08 19.05
N ASN A 1084 -47.82 66.60 18.74
CA ASN A 1084 -48.64 67.43 19.64
C ASN A 1084 -47.92 68.69 20.19
N ASN A 1085 -46.79 69.12 19.60
CA ASN A 1085 -46.09 70.35 19.95
C ASN A 1085 -46.35 71.45 18.91
N PRO A 1086 -47.22 72.45 19.21
CA PRO A 1086 -47.60 73.50 18.27
C PRO A 1086 -46.41 74.33 17.75
N LEU A 1087 -45.41 74.56 18.59
CA LEU A 1087 -44.21 75.35 18.26
C LEU A 1087 -43.28 74.59 17.30
N MET A 1088 -43.22 73.27 17.43
CA MET A 1088 -42.41 72.41 16.56
C MET A 1088 -43.02 72.33 15.16
N PHE A 1089 -44.35 72.12 15.06
CA PHE A 1089 -45.06 72.18 13.78
C PHE A 1089 -44.91 73.55 13.11
N TYR A 1090 -45.11 74.64 13.87
CA TYR A 1090 -44.97 76.00 13.34
C TYR A 1090 -43.58 76.25 12.75
N SER A 1091 -42.51 75.84 13.46
CA SER A 1091 -41.12 76.06 13.03
C SER A 1091 -40.74 75.22 11.81
N VAL A 1092 -41.18 73.96 11.74
CA VAL A 1092 -40.92 73.04 10.62
C VAL A 1092 -41.71 73.46 9.38
N PHE A 1093 -42.99 73.83 9.53
CA PHE A 1093 -43.82 74.30 8.42
C PHE A 1093 -43.32 75.64 7.85
N GLN A 1094 -42.98 76.59 8.73
CA GLN A 1094 -42.41 77.89 8.34
C GLN A 1094 -41.08 77.74 7.59
N PHE A 1095 -40.28 76.72 7.89
CA PHE A 1095 -39.03 76.45 7.17
C PHE A 1095 -39.28 76.10 5.69
N PHE A 1096 -40.25 75.23 5.40
CA PHE A 1096 -40.59 74.84 4.03
C PHE A 1096 -41.46 75.87 3.29
N GLU A 1097 -42.27 76.66 4.00
CA GLU A 1097 -43.08 77.74 3.44
C GLU A 1097 -42.21 78.89 2.87
N LYS A 1098 -41.06 79.19 3.50
CA LYS A 1098 -40.17 80.29 3.11
C LYS A 1098 -39.53 80.12 1.72
N ASP A 1099 -39.41 78.88 1.23
CA ASP A 1099 -38.97 78.61 -0.14
C ASP A 1099 -40.18 78.53 -1.08
N SER A 1100 -40.47 79.65 -1.74
CA SER A 1100 -41.64 79.80 -2.61
C SER A 1100 -41.69 78.85 -3.82
N ASN A 1101 -40.54 78.36 -4.30
CA ASN A 1101 -40.49 77.39 -5.40
C ASN A 1101 -40.73 75.97 -4.91
N PHE A 1102 -40.18 75.63 -3.73
CA PHE A 1102 -40.34 74.31 -3.13
C PHE A 1102 -41.76 74.09 -2.56
N SER A 1103 -42.37 75.12 -1.97
CA SER A 1103 -43.77 75.11 -1.52
C SER A 1103 -44.76 74.76 -2.66
N LYS A 1104 -44.54 75.30 -3.86
CA LYS A 1104 -45.34 74.95 -5.05
C LYS A 1104 -45.15 73.49 -5.50
N GLN A 1105 -43.93 72.95 -5.37
CA GLN A 1105 -43.65 71.54 -5.65
C GLN A 1105 -44.34 70.62 -4.62
N LEU A 1106 -44.34 70.98 -3.34
CA LEU A 1106 -45.03 70.23 -2.28
C LEU A 1106 -46.54 70.19 -2.49
N GLN A 1107 -47.13 71.34 -2.87
CA GLN A 1107 -48.55 71.44 -3.18
C GLN A 1107 -48.95 70.62 -4.42
N ALA A 1108 -48.05 70.48 -5.40
CA ALA A 1108 -48.28 69.66 -6.59
C ALA A 1108 -48.22 68.14 -6.31
N VAL A 1109 -47.42 67.70 -5.32
CA VAL A 1109 -47.26 66.28 -4.96
C VAL A 1109 -48.44 65.75 -4.14
N SER A 1110 -48.97 66.53 -3.18
CA SER A 1110 -50.15 66.15 -2.38
C SER A 1110 -50.98 67.38 -1.98
N PRO A 1111 -51.94 67.81 -2.83
CA PRO A 1111 -52.70 69.04 -2.60
C PRO A 1111 -53.54 69.00 -1.30
N LYS A 1112 -54.19 67.85 -1.05
CA LYS A 1112 -55.11 67.69 0.11
C LYS A 1112 -54.41 67.76 1.46
N GLU A 1113 -53.20 67.22 1.56
CA GLU A 1113 -52.43 67.21 2.81
C GLU A 1113 -51.79 68.57 3.06
N TRP A 1114 -51.25 69.20 2.01
CA TRP A 1114 -50.69 70.55 2.09
C TRP A 1114 -51.72 71.59 2.54
N ASP A 1115 -52.92 71.59 1.95
CA ASP A 1115 -53.99 72.51 2.33
C ASP A 1115 -54.42 72.30 3.80
N ALA A 1116 -54.44 71.05 4.27
CA ALA A 1116 -54.74 70.70 5.67
C ALA A 1116 -53.61 71.09 6.66
N PHE A 1117 -52.35 71.09 6.22
CA PHE A 1117 -51.23 71.60 7.01
C PHE A 1117 -51.20 73.13 7.04
N GLN A 1118 -51.49 73.77 5.92
CA GLN A 1118 -51.56 75.23 5.81
C GLN A 1118 -52.71 75.83 6.63
N ALA A 1119 -53.90 75.21 6.59
CA ALA A 1119 -55.00 75.62 7.46
C ALA A 1119 -54.67 75.49 8.96
N TYR A 1120 -53.90 74.45 9.34
CA TYR A 1120 -53.45 74.27 10.73
C TYR A 1120 -52.36 75.27 11.12
N TYR A 1121 -51.45 75.62 10.20
CA TYR A 1121 -50.44 76.66 10.40
C TYR A 1121 -51.07 78.06 10.54
N GLU A 1122 -52.05 78.41 9.70
CA GLU A 1122 -52.79 79.67 9.79
C GLU A 1122 -53.57 79.76 11.10
N LYS A 1123 -54.16 78.65 11.56
CA LYS A 1123 -54.79 78.57 12.89
C LYS A 1123 -53.78 78.89 14.01
N LEU A 1124 -52.60 78.26 14.00
CA LEU A 1124 -51.55 78.52 15.01
C LEU A 1124 -50.95 79.93 14.94
N ARG A 1125 -50.92 80.51 13.73
CA ARG A 1125 -50.49 81.90 13.49
C ARG A 1125 -51.51 82.90 14.05
N ASN A 1126 -52.79 82.63 13.88
CA ASN A 1126 -53.90 83.46 14.36
C ASN A 1126 -54.14 83.32 15.87
N ASP A 1127 -53.88 82.13 16.45
CA ASP A 1127 -54.01 81.83 17.88
C ASP A 1127 -52.86 82.40 18.75
N GLY A 1128 -51.98 83.24 18.20
CA GLY A 1128 -51.02 84.04 18.99
C GLY A 1128 -49.71 83.36 19.42
N ALA A 1129 -49.31 82.24 18.79
CA ALA A 1129 -48.03 81.59 19.09
C ALA A 1129 -46.80 82.41 18.62
N ALA A 1130 -46.95 83.28 17.62
CA ALA A 1130 -45.89 84.15 17.11
C ALA A 1130 -45.40 85.22 18.11
N ALA A 1131 -46.25 85.61 19.08
CA ALA A 1131 -45.92 86.65 20.06
C ALA A 1131 -45.07 86.14 21.25
N LYS A 1132 -44.96 84.83 21.46
CA LYS A 1132 -44.07 84.23 22.47
C LYS A 1132 -42.68 83.87 21.95
N LEU A 1133 -42.43 84.02 20.63
CA LEU A 1133 -41.18 83.60 19.99
C LEU A 1133 -40.02 84.59 20.16
N HIS A 1134 -40.28 85.87 20.44
CA HIS A 1134 -39.21 86.88 20.60
C HIS A 1134 -38.68 87.00 22.05
N THR A 1135 -39.39 86.46 23.04
CA THR A 1135 -39.06 86.57 24.47
C THR A 1135 -38.42 85.32 25.06
N ILE A 1136 -38.44 84.16 24.38
CA ILE A 1136 -37.87 82.89 24.87
C ILE A 1136 -36.43 82.68 24.38
N THR A 1137 -35.99 83.43 23.37
CA THR A 1137 -34.63 83.35 22.80
C THR A 1137 -33.55 83.99 23.68
N GLU A 1138 -33.84 85.03 24.47
CA GLU A 1138 -32.83 85.64 25.36
C GLU A 1138 -32.67 84.88 26.69
N THR A 1139 -33.74 84.30 27.25
CA THR A 1139 -33.67 83.61 28.54
C THR A 1139 -33.07 82.20 28.45
N ARG A 1140 -33.22 81.51 27.31
CA ARG A 1140 -32.61 80.18 27.11
C ARG A 1140 -31.14 80.24 26.70
N VAL A 1141 -30.67 81.32 26.07
CA VAL A 1141 -29.25 81.51 25.74
C VAL A 1141 -28.43 81.74 27.02
N LEU A 1142 -28.96 82.45 28.03
CA LEU A 1142 -28.28 82.58 29.33
C LEU A 1142 -28.28 81.28 30.15
N LEU A 1143 -29.35 80.48 30.13
CA LEU A 1143 -29.38 79.19 30.82
C LEU A 1143 -28.50 78.12 30.15
N PHE A 1144 -28.38 78.15 28.82
CA PHE A 1144 -27.54 77.21 28.07
C PHE A 1144 -26.05 77.51 28.23
N VAL A 1145 -25.66 78.79 28.32
CA VAL A 1145 -24.28 79.20 28.65
C VAL A 1145 -23.95 78.87 30.12
N HIS A 1146 -24.92 78.96 31.04
CA HIS A 1146 -24.69 78.63 32.45
C HIS A 1146 -24.56 77.11 32.70
N CYS A 1147 -25.31 76.27 31.97
CA CYS A 1147 -25.16 74.81 32.04
C CYS A 1147 -23.87 74.31 31.39
N ILE A 1148 -23.43 74.90 30.27
CA ILE A 1148 -22.15 74.55 29.62
C ILE A 1148 -20.95 74.85 30.53
N LEU A 1149 -20.98 75.94 31.31
CA LEU A 1149 -19.94 76.29 32.29
C LEU A 1149 -19.92 75.35 33.51
N ILE A 1150 -21.05 74.78 33.91
CA ILE A 1150 -21.13 73.81 35.02
C ILE A 1150 -20.64 72.43 34.58
N THR A 1151 -20.95 72.00 33.35
CA THR A 1151 -20.47 70.72 32.80
C THR A 1151 -18.97 70.73 32.47
N PHE A 1152 -18.41 71.89 32.08
CA PHE A 1152 -16.95 72.05 31.89
C PHE A 1152 -16.17 72.00 33.21
N MET A 1153 -16.76 72.45 34.33
CA MET A 1153 -16.15 72.43 35.66
C MET A 1153 -16.23 71.05 36.35
N THR A 1154 -17.24 70.24 36.05
CA THR A 1154 -17.36 68.89 36.64
C THR A 1154 -16.50 67.85 35.92
N HIS A 1155 -16.27 67.99 34.60
CA HIS A 1155 -15.43 67.05 33.85
C HIS A 1155 -13.91 67.21 34.06
N HIS A 1156 -13.45 68.34 34.61
CA HIS A 1156 -12.02 68.51 34.92
C HIS A 1156 -11.59 67.87 36.25
N ASN A 1157 -12.55 67.49 37.12
CA ASN A 1157 -12.27 66.98 38.48
C ASN A 1157 -12.43 65.46 38.68
N GLN A 1158 -12.66 64.67 37.62
CA GLN A 1158 -12.72 63.20 37.70
C GLN A 1158 -11.56 62.48 36.99
N TYR A 1159 -10.51 63.21 36.60
CA TYR A 1159 -9.34 62.65 35.91
C TYR A 1159 -8.08 62.55 36.79
N ASN A 1160 -8.22 62.54 38.13
CA ASN A 1160 -7.05 62.56 39.03
C ASN A 1160 -7.04 61.60 40.22
N GLU A 1161 -7.89 60.57 40.27
CA GLU A 1161 -7.70 59.47 41.24
C GLU A 1161 -8.08 58.12 40.62
N GLN A 1162 -7.12 57.18 40.62
CA GLN A 1162 -7.15 55.77 40.15
C GLN A 1162 -6.98 55.64 38.62
N GLN A 1163 -5.89 55.12 38.03
CA GLN A 1163 -4.89 54.09 38.41
C GLN A 1163 -3.79 54.12 37.31
N ILE A 1164 -2.48 53.89 37.48
CA ILE A 1164 -1.74 52.72 38.03
C ILE A 1164 -2.41 51.37 37.78
#